data_AF-A0A836ULC4-F1
#
_entry.id   AF-A0A836ULC4-F1
#
_cell.length_a   1.000
_cell.length_b   1.000
_cell.length_c   1.000
_cell.angle_alpha   90.00
_cell.angle_beta   90.00
_cell.angle_gamma   90.00
#
_symmetry.space_group_name_H-M   'P 1'
#
loop_
_entity.id
_entity.type
_entity.pdbx_description
1 polymer ?
#
loop_
_entity_poly.entity_id
_entity_poly.type
_entity_poly.pdbx_seq_one_letter_code
_entity_poly.pdbx_strand_id
1 'polypeptide(L)'
;MAQYEVTLRDYWRILRRRKGVVIFTAFLLGFFSFVLAQIWQPIPEYTANAKIQIESNQSVASLYMESYGYSVGDQIETKISVIQSYPVIRRAAEVIGMMEGTTTLSDTTLIVLGLQGRIVVDQEGYSNILVIEATDINPTMAQNLANTLAEVYKQHEYQAKNKKARKTREFVEQQIFAARDSLAMSEDEAKTFREDHDLISIDAQASLVLGLISEAERNKSSMQQVITAIDSMQGEIKKEGQLTQKTLQGASREHVGNAFAAFVQQLNALHLERHGLLVRFTSEHPNLKQLDARVQNLTETMGEELKRRRKTLMTNFATLDIKLVKLKAERENLPTLGLALGRKERKILLFQEIVIVLEEELQAAKINEANTVESVVLMQAAIKPSVPNNPHNPVQRAVMGMVLGLVLGVVFAVIAETLDTSIGTIEDVQEYTETKVVGVIPFIRAESVEASMKRRGVEIEDERMLQRMAQLVTYFDPKSTLAETYRTLRTNIEFVTVEKGDKTMIITSSTSGEGKSTVTANLAMTMTQLGKRTLLVDSDLRKPTVARMFGLDKEPGLAEVIVGNYEWREVIRTVTDIVTGGMGMEDLMQTQGISNLHIITSGAIPPNPAELLNSGNMMEFIKEVSEVYDIVLFDAPPVLHVTDAVILGKKVDGALVIYKAGDIPRTSLKRTVNLLNSVEVDILGIVLNGIRADISADYYDFGYSAYYGYGTEEEEEGTWIKKARGYAYGLFKRGEEEDNDDDDRNGGDYDDAYEDEPVFAGQESGGGSGRVRHLLGTMLLAVVGGGMIWQSGYLTRPLGLIPVFASYSEATLDTPTWVPIAEPANEQMAPPPPPQAVVESSPAPAKQLPDRAVRPVAVVAKIAPISAPAATMAMTTTANPVQAIAKPMQGQLRSKPQPYALRIASYARSSKWAVAAVDQLREAGQHAFLVPTADQGGRERMVRLMVGGFPNWDAAYREGQRMQDSGQLKEFTVAYLPYAAELDSFAEFDQAGRVIAGLGEKSYFCYVQSQSVDAYRVLAGAFETDEEARAFLGEFDGARIVRR
;
A
#
# COMPACT_ATOMS: atom_id res chain seq x y z
N MET A 1 8.36 31.17 35.08
CA MET A 1 8.41 29.76 35.54
C MET A 1 9.79 29.26 35.20
N ALA A 2 10.49 28.57 36.12
CA ALA A 2 11.74 27.91 35.77
C ALA A 2 11.45 26.77 34.76
N GLN A 3 12.39 26.51 33.85
CA GLN A 3 12.32 25.35 32.97
C GLN A 3 12.71 24.12 33.77
N TYR A 4 11.71 23.34 34.19
CA TYR A 4 11.93 22.11 34.95
C TYR A 4 12.42 21.03 33.96
N GLU A 5 13.74 20.78 33.94
CA GLU A 5 14.33 19.70 33.15
C GLU A 5 13.98 18.35 33.79
N VAL A 6 12.79 17.82 33.44
CA VAL A 6 12.30 16.54 33.97
C VAL A 6 13.26 15.43 33.58
N THR A 7 13.98 14.88 34.55
CA THR A 7 15.03 13.90 34.28
C THR A 7 14.45 12.50 34.10
N LEU A 8 15.23 11.59 33.51
CA LEU A 8 14.90 10.16 33.48
C LEU A 8 14.73 9.55 34.89
N ARG A 9 15.38 10.12 35.92
CA ARG A 9 15.23 9.73 37.32
C ARG A 9 13.81 10.03 37.84
N ASP A 10 13.22 11.14 37.39
CA ASP A 10 11.87 11.57 37.80
C ASP A 10 10.78 10.70 37.15
N TYR A 11 10.88 10.42 35.85
CA TYR A 11 9.97 9.47 35.19
C TYR A 11 10.02 8.09 35.85
N TRP A 12 11.21 7.61 36.24
CA TRP A 12 11.36 6.35 36.97
C TRP A 12 10.75 6.40 38.39
N ARG A 13 10.91 7.52 39.10
CA ARG A 13 10.30 7.78 40.43
C ARG A 13 8.77 7.75 40.34
N ILE A 14 8.18 8.45 39.37
CA ILE A 14 6.73 8.45 39.08
C ILE A 14 6.26 7.02 38.83
N LEU A 15 6.93 6.28 37.94
CA LEU A 15 6.53 4.92 37.58
C LEU A 15 6.61 3.96 38.77
N ARG A 16 7.64 4.08 39.62
CA ARG A 16 7.79 3.28 40.85
C ARG A 16 6.70 3.62 41.89
N ARG A 17 6.36 4.90 42.07
CA ARG A 17 5.33 5.38 43.01
C ARG A 17 3.92 4.98 42.56
N ARG A 18 3.63 5.03 41.26
CA ARG A 18 2.30 4.80 40.68
C ARG A 18 2.13 3.43 39.98
N LYS A 19 3.05 2.49 40.17
CA LYS A 19 3.05 1.15 39.54
C LYS A 19 1.70 0.41 39.57
N GLY A 20 0.91 0.59 40.64
CA GLY A 20 -0.42 -0.01 40.75
C GLY A 20 -1.40 0.47 39.68
N VAL A 21 -1.34 1.75 39.30
CA VAL A 21 -2.14 2.34 38.22
C VAL A 21 -1.76 1.69 36.88
N VAL A 22 -0.46 1.62 36.59
CA VAL A 22 0.07 1.07 35.33
C VAL A 22 -0.30 -0.40 35.14
N ILE A 23 -0.21 -1.19 36.20
CA ILE A 23 -0.59 -2.62 36.19
C ILE A 23 -2.10 -2.76 36.05
N PHE A 24 -2.90 -1.95 36.77
CA PHE A 24 -4.36 -2.01 36.72
C PHE A 24 -4.89 -1.70 35.32
N THR A 25 -4.42 -0.64 34.65
CA THR A 25 -4.88 -0.29 33.29
C THR A 25 -4.47 -1.34 32.25
N ALA A 26 -3.29 -1.93 32.40
CA ALA A 26 -2.81 -3.02 31.54
C ALA A 26 -3.70 -4.28 31.66
N PHE A 27 -4.01 -4.72 32.89
CA PHE A 27 -4.91 -5.85 33.10
C PHE A 27 -6.35 -5.56 32.67
N LEU A 28 -6.86 -4.35 32.96
CA LEU A 28 -8.22 -3.94 32.59
C LEU A 28 -8.42 -3.97 31.06
N LEU A 29 -7.51 -3.37 30.29
CA LEU A 29 -7.61 -3.32 28.83
C LEU A 29 -7.29 -4.67 28.16
N GLY A 30 -6.38 -5.47 28.73
CA GLY A 30 -6.18 -6.86 28.31
C GLY A 30 -7.42 -7.72 28.50
N PHE A 31 -8.09 -7.61 29.65
CA PHE A 31 -9.33 -8.33 29.95
C PHE A 31 -10.50 -7.87 29.07
N PHE A 32 -10.73 -6.57 28.91
CA PHE A 32 -11.77 -6.06 27.99
C PHE A 32 -11.52 -6.50 26.54
N SER A 33 -10.27 -6.49 26.07
CA SER A 33 -9.92 -6.98 24.73
C SER A 33 -10.19 -8.48 24.56
N PHE A 34 -9.90 -9.30 25.59
CA PHE A 34 -10.25 -10.73 25.59
C PHE A 34 -11.76 -10.97 25.54
N VAL A 35 -12.54 -10.26 26.36
CA VAL A 35 -14.00 -10.37 26.40
C VAL A 35 -14.64 -9.88 25.11
N LEU A 36 -14.18 -8.75 24.55
CA LEU A 36 -14.60 -8.26 23.24
C LEU A 36 -14.28 -9.27 22.14
N ALA A 37 -13.10 -9.89 22.14
CA ALA A 37 -12.76 -10.93 21.18
C ALA A 37 -13.75 -12.12 21.27
N GLN A 38 -14.03 -12.62 22.47
CA GLN A 38 -14.95 -13.75 22.69
C GLN A 38 -16.40 -13.45 22.27
N ILE A 39 -16.85 -12.20 22.41
CA ILE A 39 -18.20 -11.77 21.98
C ILE A 39 -18.24 -11.50 20.47
N TRP A 40 -17.16 -10.94 19.90
CA TRP A 40 -17.05 -10.54 18.49
C TRP A 40 -16.19 -11.54 17.71
N GLN A 41 -16.69 -12.77 17.60
CA GLN A 41 -16.14 -13.77 16.68
C GLN A 41 -16.45 -13.37 15.23
N PRO A 42 -15.45 -13.29 14.34
CA PRO A 42 -15.71 -13.06 12.92
C PRO A 42 -16.47 -14.25 12.33
N ILE A 43 -17.22 -14.03 11.25
CA ILE A 43 -17.83 -15.11 10.47
C ILE A 43 -16.68 -15.97 9.90
N PRO A 44 -16.73 -17.30 10.01
CA PRO A 44 -15.65 -18.16 9.52
C PRO A 44 -15.62 -18.14 7.98
N GLU A 45 -14.54 -17.60 7.43
CA GLU A 45 -14.25 -17.60 6.00
C GLU A 45 -13.38 -18.81 5.66
N TYR A 46 -13.78 -19.58 4.64
CA TYR A 46 -13.10 -20.79 4.18
C TYR A 46 -12.65 -20.61 2.74
N THR A 47 -11.35 -20.74 2.50
CA THR A 47 -10.74 -20.62 1.16
C THR A 47 -10.38 -22.01 0.63
N ALA A 48 -10.67 -22.28 -0.65
CA ALA A 48 -10.38 -23.53 -1.32
C ALA A 48 -9.72 -23.28 -2.69
N ASN A 49 -8.64 -24.00 -2.98
CA ASN A 49 -7.75 -23.69 -4.10
C ASN A 49 -7.72 -24.82 -5.13
N ALA A 50 -8.09 -24.54 -6.38
CA ALA A 50 -7.85 -25.43 -7.53
C ALA A 50 -6.64 -24.93 -8.33
N LYS A 51 -5.80 -25.84 -8.84
CA LYS A 51 -4.65 -25.50 -9.68
C LYS A 51 -4.83 -26.02 -11.10
N ILE A 52 -4.66 -25.13 -12.07
CA ILE A 52 -4.67 -25.47 -13.51
C ILE A 52 -3.34 -25.11 -14.15
N GLN A 53 -2.81 -25.99 -15.01
CA GLN A 53 -1.64 -25.71 -15.84
C GLN A 53 -2.09 -25.33 -17.25
N ILE A 54 -1.51 -24.26 -17.79
CA ILE A 54 -1.78 -23.75 -19.13
C ILE A 54 -0.68 -24.24 -20.08
N GLU A 55 -1.03 -25.00 -21.10
CA GLU A 55 -0.06 -25.39 -22.14
C GLU A 55 0.04 -24.32 -23.22
N SER A 56 1.17 -23.62 -23.22
CA SER A 56 1.59 -22.72 -24.29
C SER A 56 2.18 -23.51 -25.46
N ASN A 57 1.32 -24.10 -26.30
CA ASN A 57 1.75 -24.72 -27.55
C ASN A 57 2.38 -23.66 -28.48
N GLN A 58 3.71 -23.56 -28.44
CA GLN A 58 4.50 -22.78 -29.38
C GLN A 58 4.40 -23.42 -30.76
N SER A 59 3.49 -22.92 -31.59
CA SER A 59 3.51 -23.21 -33.02
C SER A 59 4.79 -22.65 -33.65
N VAL A 60 5.26 -23.26 -34.74
CA VAL A 60 6.41 -22.74 -35.49
C VAL A 60 6.13 -21.32 -36.01
N ALA A 61 4.88 -21.02 -36.37
CA ALA A 61 4.44 -19.68 -36.76
C ALA A 61 4.60 -18.63 -35.64
N SER A 62 4.37 -19.00 -34.37
CA SER A 62 4.61 -18.10 -33.23
C SER A 62 6.09 -17.80 -33.03
N LEU A 63 6.99 -18.77 -33.23
CA LEU A 63 8.45 -18.55 -33.17
C LEU A 63 8.92 -17.58 -34.27
N TYR A 64 8.32 -17.62 -35.47
CA TYR A 64 8.58 -16.61 -36.50
C TYR A 64 8.01 -15.23 -36.15
N MET A 65 6.82 -15.15 -35.52
CA MET A 65 6.24 -13.88 -35.04
C MET A 65 6.95 -13.29 -33.81
N GLU A 66 7.69 -14.08 -33.04
CA GLU A 66 8.44 -13.63 -31.85
C GLU A 66 9.54 -12.61 -32.21
N SER A 67 10.02 -12.62 -33.46
CA SER A 67 10.88 -11.57 -34.04
C SER A 67 10.23 -10.18 -34.13
N TYR A 68 8.90 -10.09 -33.96
CA TYR A 68 8.10 -8.87 -33.97
C TYR A 68 7.47 -8.52 -32.60
N GLY A 69 8.14 -8.90 -31.50
CA GLY A 69 8.14 -8.08 -30.27
C GLY A 69 6.91 -8.10 -29.37
N TYR A 70 5.96 -9.02 -29.55
CA TYR A 70 4.88 -9.23 -28.56
C TYR A 70 5.37 -10.05 -27.36
N SER A 71 5.31 -9.47 -26.16
CA SER A 71 5.80 -10.10 -24.92
C SER A 71 4.91 -11.24 -24.45
N VAL A 72 5.53 -12.35 -24.03
CA VAL A 72 4.83 -13.55 -23.53
C VAL A 72 4.04 -13.28 -22.25
N GLY A 73 4.42 -12.28 -21.43
CA GLY A 73 3.75 -11.98 -20.15
C GLY A 73 2.27 -11.63 -20.27
N ASP A 74 1.88 -10.95 -21.36
CA ASP A 74 0.50 -10.55 -21.66
C ASP A 74 -0.46 -11.75 -21.75
N GLN A 75 0.06 -12.93 -22.13
CA GLN A 75 -0.77 -14.13 -22.31
C GLN A 75 -1.24 -14.80 -21.02
N ILE A 76 -0.66 -14.51 -19.85
CA ILE A 76 -1.11 -15.06 -18.57
C ILE A 76 -2.11 -14.10 -17.91
N GLU A 77 -1.79 -12.79 -17.89
CA GLU A 77 -2.71 -11.74 -17.40
C GLU A 77 -4.03 -11.73 -18.19
N THR A 78 -3.97 -11.92 -19.51
CA THR A 78 -5.16 -12.13 -20.36
C THR A 78 -5.98 -13.36 -19.92
N LYS A 79 -5.34 -14.47 -19.55
CA LYS A 79 -6.05 -15.71 -19.16
C LYS A 79 -6.67 -15.61 -17.77
N ILE A 80 -5.99 -14.98 -16.82
CA ILE A 80 -6.54 -14.59 -15.51
C ILE A 80 -7.82 -13.74 -15.72
N SER A 81 -7.72 -12.71 -16.58
CA SER A 81 -8.85 -11.84 -16.92
C SER A 81 -10.02 -12.58 -17.59
N VAL A 82 -9.75 -13.61 -18.40
CA VAL A 82 -10.80 -14.47 -19.00
C VAL A 82 -11.44 -15.38 -17.95
N ILE A 83 -10.69 -15.96 -17.02
CA ILE A 83 -11.25 -16.79 -15.92
C ILE A 83 -12.18 -15.94 -15.04
N GLN A 84 -11.77 -14.72 -14.71
CA GLN A 84 -12.56 -13.76 -13.93
C GLN A 84 -13.67 -13.06 -14.73
N SER A 85 -13.84 -13.37 -16.02
CA SER A 85 -14.80 -12.69 -16.89
C SER A 85 -16.25 -13.09 -16.61
N TYR A 86 -17.17 -12.15 -16.85
CA TYR A 86 -18.62 -12.35 -16.69
C TYR A 86 -19.17 -13.66 -17.32
N PRO A 87 -18.86 -14.05 -18.58
CA PRO A 87 -19.40 -15.28 -19.15
C PRO A 87 -18.90 -16.55 -18.44
N VAL A 88 -17.66 -16.58 -17.95
CA VAL A 88 -17.07 -17.74 -17.28
C VAL A 88 -17.66 -17.89 -15.88
N ILE A 89 -17.66 -16.83 -15.06
CA ILE A 89 -18.24 -16.86 -13.71
C ILE A 89 -19.75 -17.04 -13.74
N ARG A 90 -20.46 -16.43 -14.71
CA ARG A 90 -21.88 -16.73 -14.95
C ARG A 90 -22.07 -18.22 -15.20
N ARG A 91 -21.29 -18.83 -16.09
CA ARG A 91 -21.46 -20.25 -16.43
C ARG A 91 -21.12 -21.17 -15.25
N ALA A 92 -20.18 -20.79 -14.39
CA ALA A 92 -19.92 -21.49 -13.13
C ALA A 92 -21.11 -21.38 -12.15
N ALA A 93 -21.70 -20.19 -11.97
CA ALA A 93 -22.89 -20.00 -11.15
C ALA A 93 -24.11 -20.79 -11.67
N GLU A 94 -24.23 -20.93 -12.99
CA GLU A 94 -25.23 -21.79 -13.68
C GLU A 94 -25.05 -23.27 -13.32
N VAL A 95 -23.80 -23.76 -13.27
CA VAL A 95 -23.48 -25.17 -12.95
C VAL A 95 -23.60 -25.48 -11.46
N ILE A 96 -23.37 -24.52 -10.57
CA ILE A 96 -23.54 -24.68 -9.10
C ILE A 96 -25.02 -24.49 -8.67
N GLY A 97 -25.94 -24.25 -9.61
CA GLY A 97 -27.37 -24.08 -9.33
C GLY A 97 -27.76 -22.72 -8.74
N MET A 98 -26.82 -21.77 -8.63
CA MET A 98 -27.04 -20.45 -8.01
C MET A 98 -27.96 -19.51 -8.82
N MET A 99 -28.42 -19.93 -10.00
CA MET A 99 -29.40 -19.20 -10.82
C MET A 99 -30.79 -19.83 -10.87
N GLU A 100 -31.04 -20.93 -10.15
CA GLU A 100 -32.37 -21.54 -10.12
C GLU A 100 -33.42 -20.55 -9.53
N GLY A 101 -34.49 -20.30 -10.29
CA GLY A 101 -35.53 -19.31 -9.96
C GLY A 101 -35.21 -17.86 -10.34
N THR A 102 -34.01 -17.55 -10.86
CA THR A 102 -33.62 -16.17 -11.22
C THR A 102 -34.22 -15.74 -12.57
N THR A 103 -35.17 -14.79 -12.56
CA THR A 103 -35.87 -14.33 -13.79
C THR A 103 -35.44 -12.95 -14.29
N THR A 104 -34.80 -12.11 -13.46
CA THR A 104 -34.39 -10.75 -13.85
C THR A 104 -32.90 -10.67 -14.17
N LEU A 105 -32.53 -9.95 -15.23
CA LEU A 105 -31.13 -9.66 -15.61
C LEU A 105 -30.33 -8.97 -14.48
N SER A 106 -30.99 -8.14 -13.66
CA SER A 106 -30.36 -7.49 -12.50
C SER A 106 -29.92 -8.50 -11.44
N ASP A 107 -30.77 -9.49 -11.16
CA ASP A 107 -30.56 -10.48 -10.11
C ASP A 107 -29.40 -11.41 -10.49
N THR A 108 -29.36 -11.87 -11.76
CA THR A 108 -28.21 -12.58 -12.33
C THR A 108 -26.91 -11.76 -12.21
N THR A 109 -26.97 -10.45 -12.47
CA THR A 109 -25.78 -9.58 -12.40
C THR A 109 -25.26 -9.44 -10.98
N LEU A 110 -26.16 -9.31 -9.99
CA LEU A 110 -25.80 -9.26 -8.56
C LEU A 110 -25.16 -10.58 -8.09
N ILE A 111 -25.68 -11.74 -8.53
CA ILE A 111 -25.09 -13.05 -8.22
C ILE A 111 -23.68 -13.17 -8.80
N VAL A 112 -23.48 -12.79 -10.06
CA VAL A 112 -22.15 -12.87 -10.72
C VAL A 112 -21.13 -11.91 -10.09
N LEU A 113 -21.53 -10.67 -9.77
CA LEU A 113 -20.67 -9.73 -9.03
C LEU A 113 -20.33 -10.23 -7.61
N GLY A 114 -21.31 -10.82 -6.93
CA GLY A 114 -21.14 -11.42 -5.59
C GLY A 114 -20.24 -12.66 -5.57
N LEU A 115 -20.05 -13.32 -6.72
CA LEU A 115 -19.09 -14.41 -6.92
C LEU A 115 -17.73 -13.90 -7.40
N GLN A 116 -17.67 -12.87 -8.26
CA GLN A 116 -16.42 -12.20 -8.63
C GLN A 116 -15.67 -11.69 -7.39
N GLY A 117 -16.39 -11.11 -6.41
CA GLY A 117 -15.80 -10.71 -5.12
C GLY A 117 -15.33 -11.84 -4.20
N ARG A 118 -15.54 -13.12 -4.57
CA ARG A 118 -15.12 -14.31 -3.82
C ARG A 118 -14.02 -15.12 -4.50
N ILE A 119 -13.60 -14.72 -5.71
CA ILE A 119 -12.70 -15.47 -6.58
C ILE A 119 -11.42 -14.65 -6.84
N VAL A 120 -10.29 -15.17 -6.38
CA VAL A 120 -8.95 -14.67 -6.74
C VAL A 120 -8.30 -15.69 -7.68
N VAL A 121 -7.58 -15.20 -8.69
CA VAL A 121 -6.86 -16.06 -9.64
C VAL A 121 -5.47 -15.48 -9.86
N ASP A 122 -4.46 -16.16 -9.30
CA ASP A 122 -3.07 -15.71 -9.30
C ASP A 122 -2.15 -16.74 -10.00
N GLN A 123 -0.99 -16.27 -10.47
CA GLN A 123 0.04 -17.12 -11.07
C GLN A 123 0.98 -17.66 -9.99
N GLU A 124 1.28 -18.97 -10.03
CA GLU A 124 2.22 -19.58 -9.09
C GLU A 124 3.68 -19.27 -9.49
N GLY A 125 4.15 -18.10 -9.05
CA GLY A 125 5.47 -17.56 -9.39
C GLY A 125 5.57 -17.23 -10.87
N TYR A 126 6.64 -17.68 -11.53
CA TYR A 126 6.85 -17.54 -12.98
C TYR A 126 6.46 -18.81 -13.77
N SER A 127 5.62 -19.68 -13.19
CA SER A 127 5.18 -20.93 -13.85
C SER A 127 3.92 -20.72 -14.70
N ASN A 128 3.61 -21.65 -15.59
CA ASN A 128 2.34 -21.67 -16.34
C ASN A 128 1.15 -22.22 -15.50
N ILE A 129 1.26 -22.23 -14.17
CA ILE A 129 0.21 -22.71 -13.26
C ILE A 129 -0.56 -21.49 -12.72
N LEU A 130 -1.89 -21.52 -12.85
CA LEU A 130 -2.78 -20.60 -12.16
C LEU A 130 -3.43 -21.30 -10.97
N VAL A 131 -3.49 -20.59 -9.85
CA VAL A 131 -4.23 -20.96 -8.65
C VAL A 131 -5.55 -20.20 -8.67
N ILE A 132 -6.66 -20.92 -8.72
CA ILE A 132 -8.01 -20.39 -8.55
C ILE A 132 -8.38 -20.57 -7.07
N GLU A 133 -8.37 -19.47 -6.32
CA GLU A 133 -8.81 -19.44 -4.93
C GLU A 133 -10.26 -18.97 -4.85
N ALA A 134 -11.12 -19.75 -4.20
CA ALA A 134 -12.50 -19.39 -3.92
C ALA A 134 -12.75 -19.32 -2.41
N THR A 135 -13.32 -18.21 -1.93
CA THR A 135 -13.61 -18.01 -0.50
C THR A 135 -15.12 -17.91 -0.24
N ASP A 136 -15.62 -18.70 0.72
CA ASP A 136 -17.03 -18.72 1.11
C ASP A 136 -17.20 -18.99 2.62
N ILE A 137 -18.39 -18.77 3.16
CA ILE A 137 -18.76 -19.11 4.55
C ILE A 137 -18.98 -20.62 4.69
N ASN A 138 -19.37 -21.30 3.60
CA ASN A 138 -19.51 -22.75 3.56
C ASN A 138 -18.27 -23.40 2.89
N PRO A 139 -17.49 -24.25 3.59
CA PRO A 139 -16.28 -24.86 3.03
C PRO A 139 -16.56 -25.79 1.82
N THR A 140 -17.77 -26.35 1.70
CA THR A 140 -18.17 -27.10 0.50
C THR A 140 -18.57 -26.18 -0.65
N MET A 141 -19.09 -24.97 -0.38
CA MET A 141 -19.36 -23.98 -1.43
C MET A 141 -18.05 -23.44 -2.02
N ALA A 142 -17.08 -23.09 -1.17
CA ALA A 142 -15.74 -22.68 -1.61
C ALA A 142 -15.09 -23.76 -2.51
N GLN A 143 -15.11 -25.02 -2.06
CA GLN A 143 -14.59 -26.15 -2.83
C GLN A 143 -15.29 -26.33 -4.19
N ASN A 144 -16.63 -26.26 -4.21
CA ASN A 144 -17.41 -26.41 -5.43
C ASN A 144 -17.17 -25.25 -6.39
N LEU A 145 -16.99 -24.03 -5.89
CA LEU A 145 -16.76 -22.83 -6.70
C LEU A 145 -15.41 -22.90 -7.44
N ALA A 146 -14.32 -23.20 -6.72
CA ALA A 146 -13.00 -23.33 -7.33
C ALA A 146 -12.94 -24.47 -8.37
N ASN A 147 -13.49 -25.65 -8.03
CA ASN A 147 -13.54 -26.79 -8.96
C ASN A 147 -14.40 -26.50 -10.20
N THR A 148 -15.59 -25.91 -10.01
CA THR A 148 -16.48 -25.60 -11.14
C THR A 148 -15.89 -24.52 -12.03
N LEU A 149 -15.25 -23.49 -11.47
CA LEU A 149 -14.63 -22.44 -12.28
C LEU A 149 -13.47 -23.00 -13.12
N ALA A 150 -12.64 -23.88 -12.56
CA ALA A 150 -11.57 -24.56 -13.30
C ALA A 150 -12.12 -25.40 -14.46
N GLU A 151 -13.16 -26.21 -14.22
CA GLU A 151 -13.78 -27.07 -15.25
C GLU A 151 -14.52 -26.26 -16.32
N VAL A 152 -15.26 -25.21 -15.94
CA VAL A 152 -15.95 -24.30 -16.86
C VAL A 152 -14.95 -23.50 -17.70
N TYR A 153 -13.82 -23.07 -17.13
CA TYR A 153 -12.75 -22.43 -17.90
C TYR A 153 -12.09 -23.40 -18.88
N LYS A 154 -11.77 -24.64 -18.46
CA LYS A 154 -11.26 -25.69 -19.35
C LYS A 154 -12.21 -25.93 -20.53
N GLN A 155 -13.52 -26.04 -20.26
CA GLN A 155 -14.55 -26.19 -21.29
C GLN A 155 -14.68 -24.96 -22.19
N HIS A 156 -14.55 -23.75 -21.64
CA HIS A 156 -14.58 -22.49 -22.41
C HIS A 156 -13.39 -22.39 -23.37
N GLU A 157 -12.17 -22.65 -22.91
CA GLU A 157 -10.95 -22.61 -23.74
C GLU A 157 -10.98 -23.69 -24.83
N TYR A 158 -11.45 -24.90 -24.51
CA TYR A 158 -11.71 -25.97 -25.48
C TYR A 158 -12.70 -25.53 -26.57
N GLN A 159 -13.83 -24.95 -26.19
CA GLN A 159 -14.81 -24.42 -27.15
C GLN A 159 -14.25 -23.26 -27.99
N ALA A 160 -13.47 -22.37 -27.39
CA ALA A 160 -12.84 -21.24 -28.09
C ALA A 160 -11.82 -21.73 -29.13
N LYS A 161 -10.96 -22.69 -28.77
CA LYS A 161 -9.97 -23.29 -29.68
C LYS A 161 -10.62 -24.08 -30.81
N ASN A 162 -11.57 -24.96 -30.52
CA ASN A 162 -12.27 -25.72 -31.57
C ASN A 162 -13.04 -24.79 -32.52
N LYS A 163 -13.67 -23.73 -32.01
CA LYS A 163 -14.33 -22.69 -32.83
C LYS A 163 -13.35 -21.91 -33.71
N LYS A 164 -12.10 -21.72 -33.27
CA LYS A 164 -11.03 -21.12 -34.08
C LYS A 164 -10.53 -22.10 -35.14
N ALA A 165 -10.16 -23.32 -34.76
CA ALA A 165 -9.66 -24.36 -35.66
C ALA A 165 -10.65 -24.66 -36.79
N ARG A 166 -11.92 -24.91 -36.44
CA ARG A 166 -13.01 -25.12 -37.41
C ARG A 166 -13.18 -23.94 -38.36
N LYS A 167 -13.13 -22.69 -37.88
CA LYS A 167 -13.20 -21.50 -38.74
C LYS A 167 -12.02 -21.39 -39.69
N THR A 168 -10.80 -21.73 -39.25
CA THR A 168 -9.63 -21.81 -40.13
C THR A 168 -9.85 -22.86 -41.21
N ARG A 169 -10.33 -24.06 -40.85
CA ARG A 169 -10.66 -25.11 -41.82
C ARG A 169 -11.70 -24.66 -42.83
N GLU A 170 -12.83 -24.12 -42.37
CA GLU A 170 -13.92 -23.59 -43.22
C GLU A 170 -13.45 -22.48 -44.17
N PHE A 171 -12.48 -21.64 -43.75
CA PHE A 171 -11.87 -20.62 -44.60
C PHE A 171 -10.95 -21.24 -45.67
N VAL A 172 -10.06 -22.16 -45.30
CA VAL A 172 -9.16 -22.83 -46.25
C VAL A 172 -9.94 -23.69 -47.25
N GLU A 173 -11.02 -24.37 -46.82
CA GLU A 173 -11.93 -25.11 -47.71
C GLU A 173 -12.57 -24.20 -48.78
N GLN A 174 -12.91 -22.96 -48.43
CA GLN A 174 -13.40 -21.96 -49.39
C GLN A 174 -12.30 -21.47 -50.35
N GLN A 175 -11.06 -21.26 -49.86
CA GLN A 175 -9.94 -20.87 -50.72
C GLN A 175 -9.56 -21.97 -51.72
N ILE A 176 -9.56 -23.25 -51.31
CA ILE A 176 -9.31 -24.38 -52.22
C ILE A 176 -10.37 -24.44 -53.31
N PHE A 177 -11.65 -24.23 -52.98
CA PHE A 177 -12.71 -24.22 -53.98
C PHE A 177 -12.47 -23.13 -55.04
N ALA A 178 -12.19 -21.90 -54.60
CA ALA A 178 -11.88 -20.79 -55.51
C ALA A 178 -10.59 -20.99 -56.33
N ALA A 179 -9.56 -21.61 -55.73
CA ALA A 179 -8.30 -21.93 -56.42
C ALA A 179 -8.47 -23.04 -57.46
N ARG A 180 -9.24 -24.10 -57.17
CA ARG A 180 -9.56 -25.18 -58.11
C ARG A 180 -10.44 -24.68 -59.27
N ASP A 181 -11.40 -23.79 -59.01
CA ASP A 181 -12.19 -23.14 -60.06
C ASP A 181 -11.31 -22.26 -60.96
N SER A 182 -10.41 -21.46 -60.36
CA SER A 182 -9.42 -20.65 -61.09
C SER A 182 -8.43 -21.50 -61.91
N LEU A 183 -8.06 -22.68 -61.41
CA LEU A 183 -7.25 -23.67 -62.13
C LEU A 183 -8.02 -24.22 -63.34
N ALA A 184 -9.24 -24.73 -63.14
CA ALA A 184 -10.07 -25.27 -64.22
C ALA A 184 -10.37 -24.21 -65.32
N MET A 185 -10.65 -22.97 -64.93
CA MET A 185 -10.78 -21.85 -65.85
C MET A 185 -9.47 -21.58 -66.61
N SER A 186 -8.30 -21.71 -65.98
CA SER A 186 -6.99 -21.52 -66.60
C SER A 186 -6.60 -22.67 -67.54
N GLU A 187 -7.01 -23.89 -67.21
CA GLU A 187 -6.86 -25.08 -68.04
C GLU A 187 -7.73 -25.00 -69.30
N ASP A 188 -9.01 -24.64 -69.18
CA ASP A 188 -9.87 -24.44 -70.35
C ASP A 188 -9.45 -23.20 -71.15
N GLU A 189 -8.96 -22.13 -70.51
CA GLU A 189 -8.30 -21.01 -71.20
C GLU A 189 -7.11 -21.45 -72.08
N ALA A 190 -6.37 -22.49 -71.69
CA ALA A 190 -5.23 -23.01 -72.44
C ALA A 190 -5.66 -24.04 -73.48
N LYS A 191 -6.66 -24.87 -73.17
CA LYS A 191 -7.28 -25.82 -74.10
C LYS A 191 -7.93 -25.11 -75.27
N THR A 192 -8.83 -24.16 -75.01
CA THR A 192 -9.48 -23.34 -76.04
C THR A 192 -8.45 -22.59 -76.90
N PHE A 193 -7.40 -22.02 -76.30
CA PHE A 193 -6.31 -21.39 -77.05
C PHE A 193 -5.49 -22.36 -77.93
N ARG A 194 -5.45 -23.67 -77.60
CA ARG A 194 -4.89 -24.70 -78.48
C ARG A 194 -5.88 -25.11 -79.57
N GLU A 195 -7.17 -25.19 -79.27
CA GLU A 195 -8.25 -25.53 -80.21
C GLU A 195 -8.45 -24.41 -81.27
N ASP A 196 -8.54 -23.15 -80.87
CA ASP A 196 -8.71 -21.96 -81.74
C ASP A 196 -7.53 -21.70 -82.71
N HIS A 197 -6.40 -22.38 -82.50
CA HIS A 197 -5.15 -22.18 -83.25
C HIS A 197 -4.54 -23.50 -83.77
N ASP A 198 -5.25 -24.63 -83.68
CA ASP A 198 -4.78 -25.97 -84.05
C ASP A 198 -3.42 -26.39 -83.41
N LEU A 199 -3.09 -25.88 -82.22
CA LEU A 199 -1.77 -26.03 -81.57
C LEU A 199 -1.64 -27.32 -80.74
N ILE A 200 -1.28 -28.43 -81.38
CA ILE A 200 -0.96 -29.69 -80.68
C ILE A 200 0.40 -29.59 -79.94
N SER A 201 1.42 -29.06 -80.61
CA SER A 201 2.75 -28.79 -80.04
C SER A 201 3.48 -27.78 -80.92
N ILE A 202 3.96 -26.69 -80.32
CA ILE A 202 4.56 -25.57 -81.04
C ILE A 202 5.96 -25.94 -81.56
N ASP A 203 6.75 -26.68 -80.80
CA ASP A 203 8.06 -27.19 -81.25
C ASP A 203 7.93 -28.20 -82.40
N ALA A 204 6.89 -29.06 -82.36
CA ALA A 204 6.61 -30.00 -83.44
C ALA A 204 6.16 -29.26 -84.72
N GLN A 205 5.27 -28.26 -84.59
CA GLN A 205 4.83 -27.44 -85.72
C GLN A 205 5.95 -26.56 -86.28
N ALA A 206 6.77 -25.93 -85.42
CA ALA A 206 7.93 -25.16 -85.85
C ALA A 206 8.94 -26.06 -86.60
N SER A 207 9.20 -27.27 -86.10
CA SER A 207 10.07 -28.25 -86.78
C SER A 207 9.50 -28.68 -88.14
N LEU A 208 8.18 -28.92 -88.22
CA LEU A 208 7.50 -29.27 -89.46
C LEU A 208 7.53 -28.13 -90.49
N VAL A 209 7.18 -26.90 -90.08
CA VAL A 209 7.19 -25.72 -90.95
C VAL A 209 8.61 -25.39 -91.42
N LEU A 210 9.63 -25.48 -90.55
CA LEU A 210 11.04 -25.34 -90.94
C LEU A 210 11.48 -26.44 -91.92
N GLY A 211 11.05 -27.68 -91.72
CA GLY A 211 11.27 -28.79 -92.65
C GLY A 211 10.66 -28.53 -94.02
N LEU A 212 9.40 -28.11 -94.07
CA LEU A 212 8.66 -27.77 -95.29
C LEU A 212 9.24 -26.55 -96.02
N ILE A 213 9.71 -25.53 -95.30
CA ILE A 213 10.46 -24.41 -95.88
C ILE A 213 11.76 -24.93 -96.48
N SER A 214 12.55 -25.70 -95.74
CA SER A 214 13.83 -26.23 -96.21
C SER A 214 13.69 -27.11 -97.46
N GLU A 215 12.65 -27.94 -97.51
CA GLU A 215 12.33 -28.75 -98.70
C GLU A 215 11.88 -27.87 -99.88
N ALA A 216 10.97 -26.92 -99.66
CA ALA A 216 10.50 -26.02 -100.70
C ALA A 216 11.62 -25.10 -101.23
N GLU A 217 12.57 -24.68 -100.40
CA GLU A 217 13.77 -23.93 -100.83
C GLU A 217 14.74 -24.80 -101.63
N ARG A 218 14.99 -26.06 -101.22
CA ARG A 218 15.76 -27.03 -102.03
C ARG A 218 15.13 -27.24 -103.40
N ASN A 219 13.81 -27.49 -103.42
CA ASN A 219 13.04 -27.69 -104.65
C ASN A 219 13.06 -26.41 -105.54
N LYS A 220 12.86 -25.22 -104.95
CA LYS A 220 12.96 -23.93 -105.67
C LYS A 220 14.35 -23.72 -106.28
N SER A 221 15.40 -24.03 -105.53
CA SER A 221 16.80 -23.91 -105.98
C SER A 221 17.12 -24.86 -107.15
N SER A 222 16.75 -26.13 -107.02
CA SER A 222 16.90 -27.12 -108.10
C SER A 222 16.13 -26.70 -109.36
N MET A 223 14.88 -26.26 -109.22
CA MET A 223 14.09 -25.77 -110.35
C MET A 223 14.70 -24.52 -110.99
N GLN A 224 15.29 -23.60 -110.22
CA GLN A 224 16.02 -22.44 -110.75
C GLN A 224 17.25 -22.86 -111.57
N GLN A 225 18.02 -23.86 -111.10
CA GLN A 225 19.17 -24.40 -111.84
C GLN A 225 18.72 -24.97 -113.19
N VAL A 226 17.64 -25.76 -113.21
CA VAL A 226 17.06 -26.32 -114.44
C VAL A 226 16.55 -25.23 -115.39
N ILE A 227 15.84 -24.22 -114.89
CA ILE A 227 15.36 -23.09 -115.70
C ILE A 227 16.56 -22.34 -116.32
N THR A 228 17.62 -22.10 -115.55
CA THR A 228 18.83 -21.39 -116.01
C THR A 228 19.61 -22.19 -117.07
N ALA A 229 19.63 -23.52 -116.95
CA ALA A 229 20.20 -24.40 -117.97
C ALA A 229 19.38 -24.39 -119.27
N ILE A 230 18.05 -24.39 -119.17
CA ILE A 230 17.14 -24.27 -120.33
C ILE A 230 17.28 -22.89 -121.00
N ASP A 231 17.36 -21.80 -120.24
CA ASP A 231 17.60 -20.45 -120.78
C ASP A 231 18.93 -20.36 -121.55
N SER A 232 19.99 -21.02 -121.05
CA SER A 232 21.27 -21.12 -121.78
C SER A 232 21.10 -21.86 -123.12
N MET A 233 20.47 -23.03 -123.12
CA MET A 233 20.22 -23.81 -124.35
C MET A 233 19.34 -23.06 -125.36
N GLN A 234 18.30 -22.36 -124.92
CA GLN A 234 17.47 -21.54 -125.80
C GLN A 234 18.22 -20.30 -126.32
N GLY A 235 19.14 -19.75 -125.53
CA GLY A 235 20.04 -18.68 -125.93
C GLY A 235 21.03 -19.09 -127.03
N GLU A 236 21.58 -20.31 -126.95
CA GLU A 236 22.45 -20.88 -128.00
C GLU A 236 21.68 -21.12 -129.31
N ILE A 237 20.56 -21.87 -129.25
CA ILE A 237 19.73 -22.15 -130.45
C ILE A 237 19.35 -20.85 -131.18
N LYS A 238 18.97 -19.80 -130.44
CA LYS A 238 18.54 -18.51 -131.02
C LYS A 238 19.70 -17.69 -131.62
N LYS A 239 20.96 -17.92 -131.20
CA LYS A 239 22.14 -17.20 -131.70
C LYS A 239 22.88 -17.94 -132.83
N GLU A 240 23.01 -19.25 -132.68
CA GLU A 240 23.92 -20.07 -133.49
C GLU A 240 23.19 -21.06 -134.40
N GLY A 241 21.87 -21.20 -134.25
CA GLY A 241 21.01 -22.09 -135.07
C GLY A 241 21.15 -23.58 -134.76
N GLN A 242 22.09 -23.96 -133.88
CA GLN A 242 22.39 -25.32 -133.46
C GLN A 242 22.82 -25.34 -131.98
N LEU A 243 22.84 -26.52 -131.35
CA LEU A 243 23.40 -26.72 -130.01
C LEU A 243 24.84 -27.22 -130.10
N THR A 244 25.75 -26.61 -129.36
CA THR A 244 27.16 -27.06 -129.31
C THR A 244 27.29 -28.38 -128.56
N GLN A 245 28.19 -29.27 -128.99
CA GLN A 245 28.38 -30.61 -128.41
C GLN A 245 28.67 -30.59 -126.90
N LYS A 246 29.36 -29.55 -126.40
CA LYS A 246 29.60 -29.30 -124.97
C LYS A 246 28.29 -29.11 -124.19
N THR A 247 27.35 -28.36 -124.76
CA THR A 247 26.02 -28.10 -124.19
C THR A 247 25.15 -29.35 -124.24
N LEU A 248 25.22 -30.12 -125.33
CA LEU A 248 24.56 -31.42 -125.45
C LEU A 248 25.09 -32.47 -124.46
N GLN A 249 26.37 -32.40 -124.06
CA GLN A 249 26.94 -33.22 -122.99
C GLN A 249 26.53 -32.74 -121.58
N GLY A 250 26.36 -31.42 -121.38
CA GLY A 250 25.84 -30.85 -120.14
C GLY A 250 24.34 -31.04 -119.92
N ALA A 251 23.57 -31.28 -120.99
CA ALA A 251 22.12 -31.49 -120.98
C ALA A 251 21.72 -32.85 -120.39
N SER A 252 21.91 -33.05 -119.09
CA SER A 252 21.54 -34.30 -118.41
C SER A 252 20.02 -34.57 -118.50
N ARG A 253 19.65 -35.86 -118.56
CA ARG A 253 18.25 -36.32 -118.66
C ARG A 253 17.34 -35.74 -117.57
N GLU A 254 17.91 -35.50 -116.40
CA GLU A 254 17.26 -34.96 -115.20
C GLU A 254 16.79 -33.51 -115.38
N HIS A 255 17.60 -32.68 -116.04
CA HIS A 255 17.29 -31.26 -116.25
C HIS A 255 16.24 -31.09 -117.36
N VAL A 256 16.47 -31.73 -118.51
CA VAL A 256 15.71 -31.42 -119.74
C VAL A 256 14.58 -32.40 -120.05
N GLY A 257 14.58 -33.58 -119.42
CA GLY A 257 13.53 -34.58 -119.52
C GLY A 257 13.66 -35.56 -120.69
N ASN A 258 12.92 -36.67 -120.60
CA ASN A 258 13.06 -37.83 -121.49
C ASN A 258 12.80 -37.53 -122.97
N ALA A 259 11.84 -36.66 -123.28
CA ALA A 259 11.53 -36.27 -124.66
C ALA A 259 12.72 -35.54 -125.31
N PHE A 260 13.29 -34.55 -124.62
CA PHE A 260 14.48 -33.86 -125.09
C PHE A 260 15.69 -34.79 -125.21
N ALA A 261 15.88 -35.71 -124.25
CA ALA A 261 16.94 -36.70 -124.32
C ALA A 261 16.81 -37.65 -125.54
N ALA A 262 15.58 -38.01 -125.93
CA ALA A 262 15.33 -38.76 -127.16
C ALA A 262 15.65 -37.92 -128.41
N PHE A 263 15.28 -36.64 -128.42
CA PHE A 263 15.66 -35.73 -129.51
C PHE A 263 17.19 -35.55 -129.60
N VAL A 264 17.91 -35.45 -128.48
CA VAL A 264 19.39 -35.42 -128.48
C VAL A 264 20.00 -36.70 -129.05
N GLN A 265 19.41 -37.88 -128.78
CA GLN A 265 19.86 -39.12 -129.41
C GLN A 265 19.59 -39.16 -130.92
N GLN A 266 18.42 -38.70 -131.37
CA GLN A 266 18.09 -38.56 -132.80
C GLN A 266 19.02 -37.54 -133.49
N LEU A 267 19.25 -36.39 -132.87
CA LEU A 267 20.13 -35.32 -133.37
C LEU A 267 21.56 -35.83 -133.52
N ASN A 268 22.10 -36.52 -132.51
CA ASN A 268 23.42 -37.16 -132.59
C ASN A 268 23.51 -38.22 -133.71
N ALA A 269 22.45 -39.01 -133.93
CA ALA A 269 22.40 -39.97 -135.04
C ALA A 269 22.40 -39.27 -136.41
N LEU A 270 21.61 -38.19 -136.57
CA LEU A 270 21.59 -37.39 -137.79
C LEU A 270 22.93 -36.67 -138.03
N HIS A 271 23.61 -36.17 -136.99
CA HIS A 271 24.98 -35.63 -137.12
C HIS A 271 26.00 -36.71 -137.52
N LEU A 272 25.88 -37.94 -137.00
CA LEU A 272 26.74 -39.05 -137.39
C LEU A 272 26.53 -39.46 -138.86
N GLU A 273 25.27 -39.57 -139.28
CA GLU A 273 24.88 -39.81 -140.69
C GLU A 273 25.41 -38.70 -141.60
N ARG A 274 25.26 -37.43 -141.18
CA ARG A 274 25.75 -36.24 -141.88
C ARG A 274 27.27 -36.24 -142.03
N HIS A 275 28.02 -36.57 -140.98
CA HIS A 275 29.48 -36.70 -141.06
C HIS A 275 29.89 -37.87 -141.96
N GLY A 276 29.18 -39.00 -141.91
CA GLY A 276 29.42 -40.14 -142.80
C GLY A 276 29.15 -39.83 -144.29
N LEU A 277 28.14 -39.01 -144.58
CA LEU A 277 27.84 -38.54 -145.94
C LEU A 277 28.82 -37.47 -146.42
N LEU A 278 29.25 -36.53 -145.56
CA LEU A 278 30.24 -35.49 -145.89
C LEU A 278 31.63 -36.05 -146.25
N VAL A 279 31.97 -37.27 -145.81
CA VAL A 279 33.19 -37.98 -146.24
C VAL A 279 33.11 -38.44 -147.71
N ARG A 280 31.91 -38.45 -148.32
CA ARG A 280 31.67 -38.98 -149.69
C ARG A 280 31.01 -38.00 -150.65
N PHE A 281 30.34 -36.96 -150.14
CA PHE A 281 29.55 -36.01 -150.92
C PHE A 281 29.84 -34.56 -150.51
N THR A 282 29.81 -33.66 -151.49
CA THR A 282 29.87 -32.20 -151.25
C THR A 282 28.55 -31.69 -150.66
N SER A 283 28.61 -30.51 -150.02
CA SER A 283 27.51 -29.90 -149.26
C SER A 283 26.21 -29.69 -150.06
N GLU A 284 26.30 -29.60 -151.39
CA GLU A 284 25.15 -29.33 -152.26
C GLU A 284 24.29 -30.57 -152.56
N HIS A 285 24.71 -31.77 -152.15
CA HIS A 285 24.04 -33.02 -152.53
C HIS A 285 22.59 -33.11 -152.00
N PRO A 286 21.59 -33.55 -152.81
CA PRO A 286 20.18 -33.55 -152.42
C PRO A 286 19.87 -34.27 -151.10
N ASN A 287 20.50 -35.43 -150.86
CA ASN A 287 20.30 -36.18 -149.61
C ASN A 287 20.85 -35.43 -148.40
N LEU A 288 21.90 -34.60 -148.58
CA LEU A 288 22.46 -33.81 -147.50
C LEU A 288 21.55 -32.62 -147.17
N LYS A 289 20.99 -31.94 -148.18
CA LYS A 289 19.99 -30.88 -147.97
C LYS A 289 18.72 -31.40 -147.30
N GLN A 290 18.27 -32.62 -147.64
CA GLN A 290 17.18 -33.29 -146.91
C GLN A 290 17.56 -33.62 -145.45
N LEU A 291 18.83 -33.93 -145.17
CA LEU A 291 19.32 -34.23 -143.83
C LEU A 291 19.49 -32.97 -142.97
N ASP A 292 20.05 -31.90 -143.53
CA ASP A 292 20.13 -30.58 -142.88
C ASP A 292 18.72 -30.04 -142.56
N ALA A 293 17.75 -30.21 -143.48
CA ALA A 293 16.36 -29.88 -143.21
C ALA A 293 15.74 -30.73 -142.08
N ARG A 294 16.11 -32.01 -141.93
CA ARG A 294 15.70 -32.84 -140.79
C ARG A 294 16.34 -32.35 -139.48
N VAL A 295 17.62 -32.00 -139.50
CA VAL A 295 18.34 -31.43 -138.35
C VAL A 295 17.73 -30.11 -137.91
N GLN A 296 17.38 -29.21 -138.85
CA GLN A 296 16.69 -27.95 -138.53
C GLN A 296 15.31 -28.19 -137.93
N ASN A 297 14.45 -28.99 -138.57
CA ASN A 297 13.10 -29.31 -138.05
C ASN A 297 13.16 -29.95 -136.64
N LEU A 298 14.14 -30.82 -136.39
CA LEU A 298 14.37 -31.41 -135.07
C LEU A 298 14.84 -30.36 -134.05
N THR A 299 15.72 -29.45 -134.44
CA THR A 299 16.24 -28.36 -133.58
C THR A 299 15.14 -27.36 -133.23
N GLU A 300 14.25 -27.02 -134.16
CA GLU A 300 13.07 -26.18 -133.91
C GLU A 300 12.07 -26.90 -132.98
N THR A 301 11.84 -28.20 -133.19
CA THR A 301 11.01 -29.05 -132.30
C THR A 301 11.59 -29.11 -130.88
N MET A 302 12.91 -29.25 -130.75
CA MET A 302 13.63 -29.16 -129.48
C MET A 302 13.49 -27.79 -128.83
N GLY A 303 13.57 -26.71 -129.61
CA GLY A 303 13.37 -25.33 -129.14
C GLY A 303 11.98 -25.09 -128.55
N GLU A 304 10.92 -25.58 -129.20
CA GLU A 304 9.54 -25.49 -128.67
C GLU A 304 9.26 -26.47 -127.52
N GLU A 305 9.94 -27.61 -127.44
CA GLU A 305 9.90 -28.48 -126.25
C GLU A 305 10.57 -27.82 -125.05
N LEU A 306 11.77 -27.24 -125.22
CA LEU A 306 12.45 -26.44 -124.20
C LEU A 306 11.55 -25.28 -123.72
N LYS A 307 10.87 -24.59 -124.64
CA LYS A 307 9.96 -23.47 -124.36
C LYS A 307 8.74 -23.91 -123.54
N ARG A 308 8.13 -25.06 -123.90
CA ARG A 308 7.02 -25.66 -123.14
C ARG A 308 7.48 -26.12 -121.75
N ARG A 309 8.61 -26.83 -121.67
CA ARG A 309 9.23 -27.27 -120.40
C ARG A 309 9.56 -26.09 -119.48
N ARG A 310 10.19 -25.03 -120.01
CA ARG A 310 10.49 -23.77 -119.30
C ARG A 310 9.23 -23.12 -118.75
N LYS A 311 8.17 -22.98 -119.56
CA LYS A 311 6.90 -22.38 -119.13
C LYS A 311 6.31 -23.16 -117.94
N THR A 312 6.25 -24.49 -118.03
CA THR A 312 5.76 -25.35 -116.94
C THR A 312 6.61 -25.20 -115.67
N LEU A 313 7.95 -25.20 -115.79
CA LEU A 313 8.84 -25.02 -114.65
C LEU A 313 8.69 -23.63 -114.01
N MET A 314 8.55 -22.56 -114.80
CA MET A 314 8.30 -21.19 -114.31
C MET A 314 6.96 -21.08 -113.57
N THR A 315 5.88 -21.69 -114.09
CA THR A 315 4.58 -21.73 -113.39
C THR A 315 4.69 -22.47 -112.07
N ASN A 316 5.32 -23.65 -112.05
CA ASN A 316 5.51 -24.42 -110.83
C ASN A 316 6.39 -23.68 -109.81
N PHE A 317 7.47 -23.02 -110.26
CA PHE A 317 8.35 -22.18 -109.44
C PHE A 317 7.56 -21.03 -108.78
N ALA A 318 6.71 -20.33 -109.52
CA ALA A 318 5.85 -19.28 -108.98
C ALA A 318 4.86 -19.81 -107.92
N THR A 319 4.23 -20.97 -108.16
CA THR A 319 3.36 -21.59 -107.14
C THR A 319 4.11 -22.03 -105.89
N LEU A 320 5.36 -22.50 -106.04
CA LEU A 320 6.22 -22.89 -104.92
C LEU A 320 6.72 -21.67 -104.13
N ASP A 321 6.95 -20.54 -104.79
CA ASP A 321 7.33 -19.29 -104.15
C ASP A 321 6.18 -18.69 -103.33
N ILE A 322 4.95 -18.71 -103.88
CA ILE A 322 3.75 -18.33 -103.13
C ILE A 322 3.55 -19.25 -101.90
N LYS A 323 3.85 -20.55 -102.02
CA LYS A 323 3.83 -21.47 -100.87
C LYS A 323 4.92 -21.11 -99.83
N LEU A 324 6.12 -20.75 -100.27
CA LEU A 324 7.22 -20.32 -99.39
C LEU A 324 6.91 -19.03 -98.64
N VAL A 325 6.30 -18.02 -99.29
CA VAL A 325 5.88 -16.78 -98.64
C VAL A 325 4.86 -17.07 -97.52
N LYS A 326 3.88 -17.95 -97.78
CA LYS A 326 2.91 -18.38 -96.77
C LYS A 326 3.58 -19.08 -95.57
N LEU A 327 4.39 -20.10 -95.83
CA LEU A 327 5.11 -20.84 -94.78
C LEU A 327 6.05 -19.94 -93.95
N LYS A 328 6.67 -18.92 -94.56
CA LYS A 328 7.53 -17.97 -93.85
C LYS A 328 6.76 -17.00 -92.95
N ALA A 329 5.59 -16.53 -93.38
CA ALA A 329 4.70 -15.73 -92.53
C ALA A 329 4.12 -16.57 -91.37
N GLU A 330 3.76 -17.82 -91.64
CA GLU A 330 3.33 -18.80 -90.63
C GLU A 330 4.42 -19.03 -89.56
N ARG A 331 5.66 -19.28 -89.98
CA ARG A 331 6.85 -19.39 -89.11
C ARG A 331 7.04 -18.17 -88.20
N GLU A 332 6.74 -16.96 -88.66
CA GLU A 332 6.95 -15.73 -87.89
C GLU A 332 5.86 -15.47 -86.84
N ASN A 333 4.68 -16.10 -86.96
CA ASN A 333 3.63 -16.07 -85.95
C ASN A 333 3.84 -17.12 -84.84
N LEU A 334 4.46 -18.27 -85.12
CA LEU A 334 4.63 -19.34 -84.13
C LEU A 334 5.27 -18.90 -82.79
N PRO A 335 6.31 -18.04 -82.75
CA PRO A 335 6.89 -17.57 -81.49
C PRO A 335 5.94 -16.70 -80.64
N THR A 336 5.03 -15.93 -81.26
CA THR A 336 4.09 -15.08 -80.51
C THR A 336 2.97 -15.92 -79.91
N LEU A 337 2.50 -16.94 -80.64
CA LEU A 337 1.60 -17.98 -80.14
C LEU A 337 2.24 -18.78 -79.00
N GLY A 338 3.54 -19.12 -79.11
CA GLY A 338 4.30 -19.78 -78.03
C GLY A 338 4.43 -18.95 -76.75
N LEU A 339 4.70 -17.65 -76.88
CA LEU A 339 4.72 -16.74 -75.73
C LEU A 339 3.32 -16.52 -75.11
N ALA A 340 2.25 -16.63 -75.90
CA ALA A 340 0.87 -16.56 -75.41
C ALA A 340 0.43 -17.85 -74.69
N LEU A 341 0.65 -19.02 -75.30
CA LEU A 341 0.37 -20.32 -74.68
C LEU A 341 1.18 -20.49 -73.40
N GLY A 342 2.49 -20.22 -73.43
CA GLY A 342 3.36 -20.31 -72.25
C GLY A 342 3.00 -19.33 -71.11
N ARG A 343 2.23 -18.25 -71.38
CA ARG A 343 1.64 -17.41 -70.33
C ARG A 343 0.42 -18.09 -69.66
N LYS A 344 -0.41 -18.78 -70.44
CA LYS A 344 -1.56 -19.56 -69.92
C LYS A 344 -1.08 -20.79 -69.15
N GLU A 345 -0.09 -21.52 -69.66
CA GLU A 345 0.52 -22.67 -68.98
C GLU A 345 1.17 -22.27 -67.64
N ARG A 346 1.78 -21.08 -67.54
CA ARG A 346 2.25 -20.54 -66.25
C ARG A 346 1.13 -20.14 -65.28
N LYS A 347 -0.08 -19.79 -65.74
CA LYS A 347 -1.25 -19.65 -64.83
C LYS A 347 -1.62 -21.00 -64.23
N ILE A 348 -1.69 -22.05 -65.06
CA ILE A 348 -2.04 -23.41 -64.64
C ILE A 348 -1.07 -23.87 -63.55
N LEU A 349 0.24 -23.79 -63.79
CA LEU A 349 1.26 -24.16 -62.80
C LEU A 349 1.14 -23.34 -61.50
N LEU A 350 0.87 -22.03 -61.59
CA LEU A 350 0.68 -21.19 -60.41
C LEU A 350 -0.56 -21.59 -59.59
N PHE A 351 -1.70 -21.82 -60.23
CA PHE A 351 -2.91 -22.24 -59.52
C PHE A 351 -2.83 -23.69 -59.01
N GLN A 352 -2.12 -24.57 -59.72
CA GLN A 352 -1.81 -25.92 -59.26
C GLN A 352 -0.97 -25.89 -57.97
N GLU A 353 0.09 -25.08 -57.93
CA GLU A 353 0.92 -24.89 -56.72
C GLU A 353 0.09 -24.32 -55.55
N ILE A 354 -0.77 -23.33 -55.82
CA ILE A 354 -1.67 -22.75 -54.81
C ILE A 354 -2.65 -23.81 -54.28
N VAL A 355 -3.20 -24.67 -55.14
CA VAL A 355 -4.07 -25.77 -54.70
C VAL A 355 -3.32 -26.78 -53.82
N ILE A 356 -2.08 -27.15 -54.18
CA ILE A 356 -1.24 -28.06 -53.38
C ILE A 356 -0.97 -27.47 -51.99
N VAL A 357 -0.46 -26.23 -51.92
CA VAL A 357 -0.14 -25.57 -50.65
C VAL A 357 -1.39 -25.39 -49.77
N LEU A 358 -2.54 -25.04 -50.37
CA LEU A 358 -3.79 -24.94 -49.62
C LEU A 358 -4.32 -26.32 -49.16
N GLU A 359 -4.09 -27.39 -49.91
CA GLU A 359 -4.45 -28.75 -49.49
C GLU A 359 -3.56 -29.27 -48.33
N GLU A 360 -2.27 -28.92 -48.31
CA GLU A 360 -1.38 -29.16 -47.17
C GLU A 360 -1.84 -28.37 -45.92
N GLU A 361 -2.13 -27.07 -46.07
CA GLU A 361 -2.70 -26.23 -45.00
C GLU A 361 -4.08 -26.74 -44.53
N LEU A 362 -4.93 -27.26 -45.42
CA LEU A 362 -6.19 -27.88 -45.03
C LEU A 362 -5.97 -29.16 -44.21
N GLN A 363 -4.98 -29.97 -44.59
CA GLN A 363 -4.65 -31.18 -43.85
C GLN A 363 -4.07 -30.83 -42.47
N ALA A 364 -3.22 -29.81 -42.38
CA ALA A 364 -2.74 -29.26 -41.11
C ALA A 364 -3.90 -28.68 -40.27
N ALA A 365 -4.85 -27.95 -40.86
CA ALA A 365 -6.03 -27.43 -40.17
C ALA A 365 -6.93 -28.55 -39.64
N LYS A 366 -7.14 -29.62 -40.42
CA LYS A 366 -7.89 -30.82 -40.01
C LYS A 366 -7.19 -31.57 -38.87
N ILE A 367 -5.88 -31.73 -38.93
CA ILE A 367 -5.08 -32.31 -37.84
C ILE A 367 -5.20 -31.45 -36.57
N ASN A 368 -5.18 -30.12 -36.68
CA ASN A 368 -5.36 -29.21 -35.55
C ASN A 368 -6.82 -29.11 -35.02
N GLU A 369 -7.83 -29.48 -35.80
CA GLU A 369 -9.22 -29.63 -35.33
C GLU A 369 -9.46 -31.00 -34.68
N ALA A 370 -8.77 -32.05 -35.15
CA ALA A 370 -8.85 -33.40 -34.60
C ALA A 370 -7.98 -33.60 -33.34
N ASN A 371 -6.83 -32.90 -33.25
CA ASN A 371 -5.98 -32.86 -32.07
C ASN A 371 -6.64 -31.99 -30.99
N THR A 372 -7.54 -32.60 -30.21
CA THR A 372 -8.14 -32.01 -29.02
C THR A 372 -7.11 -31.87 -27.89
N VAL A 373 -6.17 -30.95 -28.03
CA VAL A 373 -5.15 -30.65 -27.02
C VAL A 373 -5.84 -30.02 -25.79
N GLU A 374 -5.80 -30.71 -24.65
CA GLU A 374 -6.25 -30.18 -23.35
C GLU A 374 -5.27 -29.12 -22.83
N SER A 375 -5.22 -27.97 -23.50
CA SER A 375 -4.30 -26.87 -23.17
C SER A 375 -4.55 -26.17 -21.81
N VAL A 376 -5.47 -26.72 -21.01
CA VAL A 376 -5.73 -26.39 -19.62
C VAL A 376 -5.88 -27.72 -18.88
N VAL A 377 -4.81 -28.16 -18.22
CA VAL A 377 -4.79 -29.41 -17.44
C VAL A 377 -5.14 -29.10 -15.99
N LEU A 378 -6.07 -29.84 -15.39
CA LEU A 378 -6.40 -29.72 -13.97
C LEU A 378 -5.32 -30.46 -13.14
N MET A 379 -4.36 -29.70 -12.62
CA MET A 379 -3.24 -30.24 -11.83
C MET A 379 -3.68 -30.67 -10.43
N GLN A 380 -4.59 -29.90 -9.81
CA GLN A 380 -5.12 -30.19 -8.49
C GLN A 380 -6.56 -29.69 -8.38
N ALA A 381 -7.49 -30.60 -8.11
CA ALA A 381 -8.84 -30.25 -7.72
C ALA A 381 -8.85 -29.63 -6.31
N ALA A 382 -9.72 -28.64 -6.08
CA ALA A 382 -9.87 -28.02 -4.78
C ALA A 382 -10.34 -29.05 -3.73
N ILE A 383 -9.62 -29.07 -2.61
CA ILE A 383 -9.89 -29.88 -1.42
C ILE A 383 -10.78 -29.05 -0.48
N LYS A 384 -11.69 -29.71 0.25
CA LYS A 384 -12.50 -29.04 1.27
C LYS A 384 -11.61 -28.54 2.42
N PRO A 385 -11.56 -27.24 2.72
CA PRO A 385 -10.80 -26.73 3.86
C PRO A 385 -11.42 -27.19 5.18
N SER A 386 -10.57 -27.65 6.09
CA SER A 386 -10.94 -28.14 7.44
C SER A 386 -10.93 -27.03 8.50
N VAL A 387 -10.21 -25.93 8.24
CA VAL A 387 -10.07 -24.77 9.14
C VAL A 387 -10.44 -23.49 8.39
N PRO A 388 -10.99 -22.47 9.08
CA PRO A 388 -11.22 -21.15 8.48
C PRO A 388 -9.90 -20.37 8.34
N ASN A 389 -9.80 -19.56 7.29
CA ASN A 389 -8.67 -18.69 6.98
C ASN A 389 -8.51 -17.53 8.01
N ASN A 390 -9.57 -17.23 8.76
CA ASN A 390 -9.60 -16.19 9.79
C ASN A 390 -9.66 -16.82 11.20
N PRO A 391 -8.52 -17.31 11.75
CA PRO A 391 -8.50 -18.03 13.03
C PRO A 391 -8.85 -17.11 14.21
N HIS A 392 -9.79 -17.56 15.04
CA HIS A 392 -10.21 -16.83 16.22
C HIS A 392 -9.14 -16.91 17.34
N ASN A 393 -8.22 -15.94 17.36
CA ASN A 393 -7.12 -15.83 18.32
C ASN A 393 -7.37 -14.76 19.42
N PRO A 394 -8.20 -15.03 20.45
CA PRO A 394 -8.54 -14.05 21.48
C PRO A 394 -7.35 -13.70 22.37
N VAL A 395 -6.39 -14.62 22.56
CA VAL A 395 -5.17 -14.40 23.36
C VAL A 395 -4.29 -13.30 22.74
N GLN A 396 -4.12 -13.31 21.42
CA GLN A 396 -3.31 -12.29 20.72
C GLN A 396 -3.94 -10.89 20.85
N ARG A 397 -5.28 -10.80 20.74
CA ARG A 397 -6.03 -9.56 20.98
C ARG A 397 -5.90 -9.08 22.44
N ALA A 398 -5.93 -10.00 23.41
CA ALA A 398 -5.74 -9.69 24.83
C ALA A 398 -4.34 -9.15 25.13
N VAL A 399 -3.29 -9.75 24.57
CA VAL A 399 -1.90 -9.26 24.69
C VAL A 399 -1.76 -7.85 24.12
N MET A 400 -2.34 -7.59 22.93
CA MET A 400 -2.30 -6.24 22.33
C MET A 400 -3.06 -5.20 23.16
N GLY A 401 -4.18 -5.58 23.79
CA GLY A 401 -4.89 -4.75 24.76
C GLY A 401 -4.08 -4.45 26.03
N MET A 402 -3.32 -5.44 26.52
CA MET A 402 -2.44 -5.26 27.68
C MET A 402 -1.26 -4.33 27.37
N VAL A 403 -0.65 -4.43 26.19
CA VAL A 403 0.40 -3.50 25.73
C VAL A 403 -0.13 -2.07 25.63
N LEU A 404 -1.30 -1.86 25.03
CA LEU A 404 -1.94 -0.55 24.98
C LEU A 404 -2.26 -0.01 26.38
N GLY A 405 -2.70 -0.86 27.30
CA GLY A 405 -2.99 -0.50 28.68
C GLY A 405 -1.77 -0.23 29.55
N LEU A 406 -0.59 -0.76 29.21
CA LEU A 406 0.68 -0.32 29.80
C LEU A 406 1.01 1.12 29.38
N VAL A 407 0.92 1.45 28.09
CA VAL A 407 1.20 2.81 27.58
C VAL A 407 0.25 3.84 28.19
N LEU A 408 -1.06 3.57 28.16
CA LEU A 408 -2.05 4.43 28.83
C LEU A 408 -1.83 4.49 30.35
N GLY A 409 -1.37 3.40 30.96
CA GLY A 409 -1.01 3.34 32.37
C GLY A 409 0.13 4.28 32.76
N VAL A 410 1.17 4.41 31.92
CA VAL A 410 2.25 5.41 32.09
C VAL A 410 1.68 6.82 32.05
N VAL A 411 0.78 7.12 31.11
CA VAL A 411 0.14 8.44 31.00
C VAL A 411 -0.71 8.75 32.24
N PHE A 412 -1.55 7.81 32.69
CA PHE A 412 -2.33 7.98 33.92
C PHE A 412 -1.45 8.09 35.18
N ALA A 413 -0.31 7.40 35.23
CA ALA A 413 0.65 7.54 36.32
C ALA A 413 1.26 8.96 36.40
N VAL A 414 1.60 9.57 35.26
CA VAL A 414 2.08 10.96 35.20
C VAL A 414 0.97 11.94 35.60
N ILE A 415 -0.24 11.78 35.07
CA ILE A 415 -1.39 12.63 35.44
C ILE A 415 -1.68 12.56 36.95
N ALA A 416 -1.69 11.35 37.52
CA ALA A 416 -1.90 11.12 38.94
C ALA A 416 -0.79 11.71 39.84
N GLU A 417 0.41 11.96 39.30
CA GLU A 417 1.47 12.68 40.00
C GLU A 417 1.31 14.20 39.90
N THR A 418 0.97 14.75 38.72
CA THR A 418 0.76 16.19 38.53
C THR A 418 -0.40 16.78 39.35
N LEU A 419 -1.28 15.92 39.87
CA LEU A 419 -2.38 16.27 40.77
C LEU A 419 -2.00 16.19 42.27
N ASP A 420 -0.82 15.66 42.62
CA ASP A 420 -0.28 15.75 43.98
C ASP A 420 0.33 17.14 44.21
N THR A 421 0.00 17.75 45.35
CA THR A 421 0.41 19.13 45.69
C THR A 421 1.19 19.21 47.02
N SER A 422 1.56 18.05 47.56
CA SER A 422 2.47 17.93 48.70
C SER A 422 3.93 18.02 48.25
N ILE A 423 4.79 18.67 49.05
CA ILE A 423 6.25 18.62 48.86
C ILE A 423 6.83 17.49 49.74
N GLY A 424 7.90 16.84 49.25
CA GLY A 424 8.56 15.72 49.92
C GLY A 424 10.08 15.82 50.09
N THR A 425 10.73 16.78 49.46
CA THR A 425 12.20 17.01 49.42
C THR A 425 12.58 18.26 50.24
N ILE A 426 13.86 18.40 50.58
CA ILE A 426 14.35 19.53 51.39
C ILE A 426 14.46 20.79 50.51
N GLU A 427 14.94 20.57 49.29
CA GLU A 427 15.26 21.52 48.24
C GLU A 427 14.00 22.27 47.79
N ASP A 428 12.95 21.51 47.43
CA ASP A 428 11.61 22.04 47.11
C ASP A 428 11.06 22.93 48.23
N VAL A 429 11.26 22.58 49.52
CA VAL A 429 10.81 23.43 50.64
C VAL A 429 11.63 24.70 50.72
N GLN A 430 12.96 24.61 50.64
CA GLN A 430 13.83 25.80 50.72
C GLN A 430 13.58 26.77 49.57
N GLU A 431 13.48 26.27 48.32
CA GLU A 431 13.14 27.08 47.16
C GLU A 431 11.73 27.69 47.27
N TYR A 432 10.72 26.88 47.64
CA TYR A 432 9.34 27.37 47.69
C TYR A 432 9.09 28.35 48.85
N THR A 433 9.75 28.17 50.00
CA THR A 433 9.54 29.00 51.19
C THR A 433 10.49 30.18 51.33
N GLU A 434 11.67 30.13 50.69
CA GLU A 434 12.79 31.08 50.91
C GLU A 434 13.31 31.04 52.36
N THR A 435 13.15 29.89 53.04
CA THR A 435 13.49 29.69 54.46
C THR A 435 14.35 28.43 54.64
N LYS A 436 15.33 28.46 55.54
CA LYS A 436 16.21 27.30 55.84
C LYS A 436 15.42 26.16 56.49
N VAL A 437 15.67 24.92 56.04
CA VAL A 437 15.27 23.72 56.78
C VAL A 437 16.35 23.41 57.82
N VAL A 438 15.98 23.36 59.10
CA VAL A 438 16.90 23.15 60.24
C VAL A 438 16.83 21.74 60.83
N GLY A 439 15.91 20.90 60.37
CA GLY A 439 15.89 19.48 60.71
C GLY A 439 14.88 18.68 59.89
N VAL A 440 15.13 17.37 59.82
CA VAL A 440 14.26 16.36 59.19
C VAL A 440 13.97 15.30 60.23
N ILE A 441 12.69 15.03 60.51
CA ILE A 441 12.23 14.01 61.44
C ILE A 441 11.49 12.92 60.62
N PRO A 442 11.95 11.66 60.66
CA PRO A 442 11.35 10.59 59.87
C PRO A 442 9.99 10.16 60.43
N PHE A 443 9.20 9.49 59.59
CA PHE A 443 7.88 8.96 59.96
C PHE A 443 7.99 7.81 60.97
N ILE A 444 7.57 8.08 62.21
CA ILE A 444 7.50 7.09 63.28
C ILE A 444 6.36 6.10 62.99
N ARG A 445 6.72 4.86 62.66
CA ARG A 445 5.77 3.73 62.58
C ARG A 445 5.57 3.15 63.98
N ALA A 446 4.32 2.95 64.42
CA ALA A 446 4.04 2.35 65.74
C ALA A 446 4.74 0.98 65.90
N GLU A 447 4.68 0.16 64.84
CA GLU A 447 5.35 -1.14 64.73
C GLU A 447 6.86 -1.06 65.01
N SER A 448 7.52 0.04 64.60
CA SER A 448 8.97 0.23 64.77
C SER A 448 9.37 0.62 66.20
N VAL A 449 8.48 1.31 66.92
CA VAL A 449 8.67 1.63 68.36
C VAL A 449 8.41 0.37 69.19
N GLU A 450 7.33 -0.35 68.89
CA GLU A 450 7.02 -1.64 69.50
C GLU A 450 8.17 -2.64 69.33
N ALA A 451 8.75 -2.76 68.13
CA ALA A 451 9.91 -3.59 67.86
C ALA A 451 11.20 -3.13 68.56
N SER A 452 11.35 -1.84 68.89
CA SER A 452 12.46 -1.36 69.75
C SER A 452 12.26 -1.78 71.20
N MET A 453 11.03 -1.61 71.73
CA MET A 453 10.71 -1.92 73.13
C MET A 453 10.71 -3.42 73.43
N LYS A 454 10.20 -4.26 72.51
CA LYS A 454 10.31 -5.72 72.61
C LYS A 454 11.76 -6.20 72.66
N ARG A 455 12.67 -5.58 71.89
CA ARG A 455 14.12 -5.85 71.96
C ARG A 455 14.78 -5.41 73.28
N ARG A 456 14.11 -4.57 74.08
CA ARG A 456 14.52 -4.19 75.44
C ARG A 456 13.82 -4.98 76.55
N GLY A 457 12.99 -5.98 76.20
CA GLY A 457 12.26 -6.81 77.17
C GLY A 457 11.03 -6.15 77.79
N VAL A 458 10.51 -5.07 77.18
CA VAL A 458 9.30 -4.38 77.66
C VAL A 458 8.13 -4.74 76.74
N GLU A 459 7.22 -5.58 77.24
CA GLU A 459 5.94 -5.86 76.58
C GLU A 459 4.91 -4.79 76.98
N ILE A 460 4.19 -4.25 75.99
CA ILE A 460 3.24 -3.14 76.16
C ILE A 460 1.91 -3.53 75.54
N GLU A 461 0.93 -3.88 76.38
CA GLU A 461 -0.43 -4.21 75.93
C GLU A 461 -1.34 -2.97 75.75
N ASP A 462 -1.04 -1.85 76.41
CA ASP A 462 -1.81 -0.61 76.30
C ASP A 462 -1.30 0.27 75.14
N GLU A 463 -2.10 0.33 74.07
CA GLU A 463 -1.88 1.20 72.90
C GLU A 463 -1.72 2.69 73.29
N ARG A 464 -2.33 3.15 74.39
CA ARG A 464 -2.16 4.54 74.90
C ARG A 464 -0.81 4.75 75.60
N MET A 465 -0.24 3.71 76.20
CA MET A 465 1.13 3.74 76.72
C MET A 465 2.12 3.78 75.55
N LEU A 466 1.95 2.88 74.58
CA LEU A 466 2.77 2.83 73.36
C LEU A 466 2.75 4.18 72.61
N GLN A 467 1.58 4.80 72.47
CA GLN A 467 1.45 6.11 71.82
C GLN A 467 2.14 7.24 72.59
N ARG A 468 2.12 7.25 73.94
CA ARG A 468 2.88 8.22 74.75
C ARG A 468 4.39 8.01 74.61
N MET A 469 4.84 6.75 74.63
CA MET A 469 6.27 6.42 74.49
C MET A 469 6.81 6.79 73.11
N ALA A 470 6.02 6.57 72.04
CA ALA A 470 6.34 7.03 70.69
C ALA A 470 6.38 8.57 70.57
N GLN A 471 5.65 9.31 71.42
CA GLN A 471 5.66 10.78 71.46
C GLN A 471 6.82 11.37 72.28
N LEU A 472 7.48 10.59 73.16
CA LEU A 472 8.62 11.04 73.99
C LEU A 472 9.84 10.12 73.80
N VAL A 473 10.17 9.82 72.55
CA VAL A 473 11.24 8.88 72.18
C VAL A 473 12.63 9.28 72.73
N THR A 474 12.90 10.57 72.91
CA THR A 474 14.16 11.06 73.51
C THR A 474 14.30 10.80 75.02
N TYR A 475 13.20 10.45 75.69
CA TYR A 475 13.17 9.99 77.09
C TYR A 475 13.14 8.46 77.16
N PHE A 476 12.17 7.82 76.49
CA PHE A 476 11.98 6.37 76.60
C PHE A 476 12.98 5.54 75.79
N ASP A 477 13.48 6.02 74.65
CA ASP A 477 14.49 5.32 73.84
C ASP A 477 15.64 6.25 73.38
N PRO A 478 16.44 6.77 74.33
CA PRO A 478 17.43 7.82 74.08
C PRO A 478 18.61 7.36 73.20
N LYS A 479 18.74 6.05 72.93
CA LYS A 479 19.74 5.46 72.03
C LYS A 479 19.20 5.18 70.62
N SER A 480 17.93 5.44 70.36
CA SER A 480 17.33 5.26 69.03
C SER A 480 17.85 6.29 68.01
N THR A 481 17.83 5.92 66.74
CA THR A 481 18.05 6.83 65.60
C THR A 481 17.05 8.00 65.60
N LEU A 482 15.84 7.78 66.10
CA LEU A 482 14.84 8.83 66.30
C LEU A 482 15.30 9.85 67.35
N ALA A 483 15.84 9.42 68.48
CA ALA A 483 16.39 10.32 69.49
C ALA A 483 17.61 11.11 68.97
N GLU A 484 18.48 10.48 68.18
CA GLU A 484 19.63 11.16 67.57
C GLU A 484 19.23 12.20 66.51
N THR A 485 18.11 11.96 65.83
CA THR A 485 17.49 12.95 64.94
C THR A 485 17.09 14.22 65.71
N TYR A 486 16.52 14.09 66.91
CA TYR A 486 16.22 15.24 67.78
C TYR A 486 17.48 15.91 68.36
N ARG A 487 18.59 15.19 68.57
CA ARG A 487 19.88 15.81 68.94
C ARG A 487 20.49 16.59 67.78
N THR A 488 20.33 16.09 66.55
CA THR A 488 20.72 16.78 65.32
C THR A 488 19.94 18.10 65.18
N LEU A 489 18.61 18.05 65.34
CA LEU A 489 17.76 19.26 65.36
C LEU A 489 18.20 20.24 66.47
N ARG A 490 18.40 19.76 67.70
CA ARG A 490 18.85 20.59 68.83
C ARG A 490 20.15 21.33 68.51
N THR A 491 21.15 20.64 67.97
CA THR A 491 22.44 21.24 67.62
C THR A 491 22.32 22.26 66.48
N ASN A 492 21.46 22.01 65.48
CA ASN A 492 21.16 23.00 64.44
C ASN A 492 20.45 24.24 65.00
N ILE A 493 19.50 24.08 65.93
CA ILE A 493 18.85 25.19 66.64
C ILE A 493 19.87 25.96 67.49
N GLU A 494 20.74 25.26 68.23
CA GLU A 494 21.76 25.90 69.06
C GLU A 494 22.69 26.81 68.24
N PHE A 495 23.14 26.37 67.06
CA PHE A 495 23.91 27.24 66.15
C PHE A 495 23.14 28.52 65.78
N VAL A 496 21.86 28.42 65.40
CA VAL A 496 21.03 29.58 65.03
C VAL A 496 20.81 30.52 66.22
N THR A 497 20.52 30.00 67.42
CA THR A 497 20.25 30.81 68.61
C THR A 497 21.52 31.45 69.19
N VAL A 498 22.67 30.76 69.14
CA VAL A 498 23.93 31.28 69.72
C VAL A 498 24.52 32.41 68.87
N GLU A 499 24.29 32.43 67.54
CA GLU A 499 24.68 33.55 66.69
C GLU A 499 23.94 34.86 67.02
N LYS A 500 22.68 34.76 67.48
CA LYS A 500 21.79 35.92 67.75
C LYS A 500 21.68 36.31 69.22
N GLY A 501 21.81 35.33 70.13
CA GLY A 501 21.54 35.48 71.56
C GLY A 501 20.12 35.10 71.99
N ASP A 502 19.32 34.54 71.08
CA ASP A 502 17.91 34.18 71.28
C ASP A 502 17.75 33.17 72.42
N LYS A 503 16.75 33.39 73.30
CA LYS A 503 16.41 32.48 74.40
C LYS A 503 14.99 31.93 74.33
N THR A 504 14.08 32.66 73.71
CA THR A 504 12.64 32.42 73.73
C THR A 504 12.14 32.14 72.32
N MET A 505 11.42 31.04 72.13
CA MET A 505 10.87 30.72 70.81
C MET A 505 9.52 30.01 70.86
N ILE A 506 8.66 30.32 69.89
CA ILE A 506 7.46 29.52 69.62
C ILE A 506 7.79 28.35 68.70
N ILE A 507 7.16 27.21 68.97
CA ILE A 507 7.10 26.07 68.05
C ILE A 507 5.65 26.00 67.57
N THR A 508 5.44 26.09 66.26
CA THR A 508 4.10 26.10 65.64
C THR A 508 4.08 25.34 64.33
N SER A 509 2.92 25.20 63.71
CA SER A 509 2.72 24.52 62.43
C SER A 509 1.71 25.27 61.55
N SER A 510 1.58 24.88 60.29
CA SER A 510 0.57 25.49 59.41
C SER A 510 -0.84 25.06 59.80
N THR A 511 -0.97 23.79 60.16
CA THR A 511 -2.23 23.07 60.35
C THR A 511 -2.17 22.13 61.56
N SER A 512 -3.33 21.67 62.03
CA SER A 512 -3.40 20.73 63.15
C SER A 512 -2.95 19.32 62.72
N GLY A 513 -2.19 18.63 63.57
CA GLY A 513 -1.72 17.26 63.31
C GLY A 513 -0.31 17.12 62.71
N GLU A 514 0.41 18.22 62.52
CA GLU A 514 1.79 18.21 61.98
C GLU A 514 2.86 17.80 63.01
N GLY A 515 2.46 17.51 64.26
CA GLY A 515 3.34 17.00 65.31
C GLY A 515 4.02 18.05 66.18
N LYS A 516 3.63 19.34 66.11
CA LYS A 516 4.17 20.48 66.88
C LYS A 516 4.69 20.08 68.28
N SER A 517 3.79 19.68 69.16
CA SER A 517 4.03 19.39 70.57
C SER A 517 4.97 18.20 70.80
N THR A 518 4.95 17.21 69.91
CA THR A 518 5.90 16.08 69.91
C THR A 518 7.32 16.58 69.60
N VAL A 519 7.47 17.49 68.64
CA VAL A 519 8.78 18.10 68.35
C VAL A 519 9.22 19.00 69.51
N THR A 520 8.33 19.85 70.02
CA THR A 520 8.60 20.75 71.16
C THR A 520 9.09 19.98 72.39
N ALA A 521 8.40 18.89 72.75
CA ALA A 521 8.75 18.08 73.92
C ALA A 521 10.09 17.34 73.77
N ASN A 522 10.36 16.72 72.62
CA ASN A 522 11.63 16.02 72.39
C ASN A 522 12.81 17.01 72.24
N LEU A 523 12.57 18.22 71.72
CA LEU A 523 13.57 19.30 71.70
C LEU A 523 13.87 19.80 73.13
N ALA A 524 12.85 19.98 73.97
CA ALA A 524 13.03 20.33 75.38
C ALA A 524 13.88 19.28 76.13
N MET A 525 13.59 17.99 75.92
CA MET A 525 14.37 16.89 76.48
C MET A 525 15.83 16.90 76.02
N THR A 526 16.12 17.13 74.73
CA THR A 526 17.51 17.12 74.23
C THR A 526 18.31 18.37 74.60
N MET A 527 17.67 19.54 74.73
CA MET A 527 18.26 20.74 75.33
C MET A 527 18.61 20.51 76.81
N THR A 528 17.72 19.85 77.54
CA THR A 528 17.93 19.44 78.93
C THR A 528 19.10 18.44 79.07
N GLN A 529 19.19 17.45 78.16
CA GLN A 529 20.32 16.51 78.09
C GLN A 529 21.67 17.19 77.77
N LEU A 530 21.67 18.41 77.22
CA LEU A 530 22.87 19.23 77.02
C LEU A 530 23.27 20.03 78.29
N GLY A 531 22.45 19.97 79.35
CA GLY A 531 22.64 20.70 80.61
C GLY A 531 22.00 22.08 80.64
N LYS A 532 21.34 22.54 79.57
CA LYS A 532 20.64 23.83 79.53
C LYS A 532 19.43 23.82 80.47
N ARG A 533 19.25 24.86 81.29
CA ARG A 533 18.04 25.06 82.08
C ARG A 533 16.91 25.45 81.13
N THR A 534 15.99 24.52 80.93
CA THR A 534 15.01 24.50 79.85
C THR A 534 13.60 24.62 80.44
N LEU A 535 12.85 25.63 80.02
CA LEU A 535 11.43 25.76 80.37
C LEU A 535 10.56 25.43 79.15
N LEU A 536 9.66 24.46 79.31
CA LEU A 536 8.63 24.12 78.33
C LEU A 536 7.27 24.70 78.76
N VAL A 537 6.64 25.49 77.90
CA VAL A 537 5.34 26.14 78.18
C VAL A 537 4.29 25.68 77.17
N ASP A 538 3.18 25.10 77.66
CA ASP A 538 2.02 24.73 76.83
C ASP A 538 1.13 25.96 76.58
N SER A 539 1.46 26.74 75.54
CA SER A 539 0.70 27.93 75.13
C SER A 539 -0.46 27.62 74.17
N ASP A 540 -0.72 26.34 73.85
CA ASP A 540 -1.92 25.90 73.13
C ASP A 540 -3.11 25.83 74.10
N LEU A 541 -3.53 27.01 74.58
CA LEU A 541 -4.66 27.21 75.49
C LEU A 541 -6.01 26.70 74.92
N ARG A 542 -6.05 26.20 73.68
CA ARG A 542 -7.24 25.66 72.99
C ARG A 542 -7.24 24.13 72.93
N LYS A 543 -6.09 23.51 72.65
CA LYS A 543 -5.92 22.06 72.58
C LYS A 543 -4.59 21.66 73.26
N PRO A 544 -4.47 21.85 74.59
CA PRO A 544 -3.24 21.55 75.31
C PRO A 544 -2.92 20.05 75.28
N THR A 545 -1.64 19.72 75.16
CA THR A 545 -1.18 18.34 75.03
C THR A 545 0.05 17.99 75.86
N VAL A 546 0.85 18.97 76.28
CA VAL A 546 2.10 18.74 77.02
C VAL A 546 1.79 18.03 78.35
N ALA A 547 0.75 18.48 79.08
CA ALA A 547 0.28 17.83 80.29
C ALA A 547 0.01 16.32 80.08
N ARG A 548 -0.63 15.94 78.96
CA ARG A 548 -0.94 14.54 78.64
C ARG A 548 0.29 13.74 78.19
N MET A 549 1.23 14.37 77.49
CA MET A 549 2.50 13.74 77.11
C MET A 549 3.34 13.41 78.35
N PHE A 550 3.42 14.35 79.30
CA PHE A 550 4.25 14.21 80.51
C PHE A 550 3.55 13.55 81.71
N GLY A 551 2.25 13.23 81.62
CA GLY A 551 1.49 12.65 82.73
C GLY A 551 1.13 13.63 83.85
N LEU A 552 1.25 14.93 83.59
CA LEU A 552 1.08 16.00 84.58
C LEU A 552 -0.38 16.44 84.72
N ASP A 553 -0.74 16.89 85.92
CA ASP A 553 -1.98 17.63 86.15
C ASP A 553 -2.01 18.92 85.33
N LYS A 554 -3.16 19.18 84.70
CA LYS A 554 -3.35 20.30 83.77
C LYS A 554 -3.41 21.67 84.47
N GLU A 555 -3.89 21.70 85.71
CA GLU A 555 -4.26 22.90 86.46
C GLU A 555 -3.60 22.89 87.86
N PRO A 556 -3.21 24.06 88.42
CA PRO A 556 -3.04 25.34 87.71
C PRO A 556 -1.91 25.28 86.66
N GLY A 557 -1.90 26.27 85.77
CA GLY A 557 -0.96 26.44 84.66
C GLY A 557 -0.90 27.89 84.15
N LEU A 558 -0.48 28.07 82.89
CA LEU A 558 -0.22 29.35 82.24
C LEU A 558 -1.42 30.31 82.29
N ALA A 559 -2.64 29.83 82.08
CA ALA A 559 -3.85 30.66 82.11
C ALA A 559 -4.02 31.36 83.47
N GLU A 560 -3.82 30.66 84.58
CA GLU A 560 -3.96 31.23 85.92
C GLU A 560 -2.80 32.20 86.27
N VAL A 561 -1.59 31.93 85.76
CA VAL A 561 -0.43 32.84 85.87
C VAL A 561 -0.70 34.15 85.14
N ILE A 562 -1.16 34.11 83.88
CA ILE A 562 -1.46 35.32 83.10
C ILE A 562 -2.59 36.14 83.76
N VAL A 563 -3.60 35.47 84.33
CA VAL A 563 -4.69 36.13 85.07
C VAL A 563 -4.22 36.74 86.40
N GLY A 564 -3.07 36.33 86.93
CA GLY A 564 -2.52 36.82 88.20
C GLY A 564 -3.09 36.12 89.44
N ASN A 565 -3.61 34.90 89.29
CA ASN A 565 -4.15 34.10 90.41
C ASN A 565 -3.06 33.35 91.20
N TYR A 566 -1.89 33.12 90.58
CA TYR A 566 -0.74 32.40 91.13
C TYR A 566 0.56 32.99 90.57
N GLU A 567 1.67 32.88 91.30
CA GLU A 567 2.99 33.16 90.73
C GLU A 567 3.45 31.98 89.83
N TRP A 568 4.17 32.27 88.74
CA TRP A 568 4.68 31.22 87.85
C TRP A 568 5.61 30.22 88.56
N ARG A 569 6.23 30.63 89.67
CA ARG A 569 7.10 29.81 90.52
C ARG A 569 6.35 28.79 91.37
N GLU A 570 5.05 28.98 91.61
CA GLU A 570 4.17 28.05 92.34
C GLU A 570 3.54 27.01 91.40
N VAL A 571 3.39 27.39 90.13
CA VAL A 571 2.70 26.62 89.07
C VAL A 571 3.63 25.68 88.31
N ILE A 572 4.94 25.92 88.41
CA ILE A 572 5.98 25.20 87.66
C ILE A 572 6.10 23.73 88.10
N ARG A 573 6.04 22.83 87.12
CA ARG A 573 6.19 21.38 87.33
C ARG A 573 7.64 20.99 87.15
N THR A 574 8.15 20.24 88.12
CA THR A 574 9.53 19.78 88.23
C THR A 574 9.63 18.30 87.87
N VAL A 575 10.86 17.77 87.87
CA VAL A 575 11.11 16.33 87.70
C VAL A 575 10.35 15.47 88.71
N THR A 576 10.14 15.96 89.94
CA THR A 576 9.37 15.23 90.97
C THR A 576 7.93 14.99 90.51
N ASP A 577 7.28 16.02 89.96
CA ASP A 577 5.92 15.95 89.44
C ASP A 577 5.82 14.97 88.26
N ILE A 578 6.81 15.02 87.35
CA ILE A 578 6.91 14.16 86.16
C ILE A 578 7.06 12.67 86.56
N VAL A 579 7.87 12.37 87.60
CA VAL A 579 7.96 11.01 88.17
C VAL A 579 6.59 10.55 88.70
N THR A 580 5.95 11.38 89.53
CA THR A 580 4.68 11.01 90.18
C THR A 580 3.49 10.96 89.22
N GLY A 581 3.54 11.68 88.10
CA GLY A 581 2.54 11.66 87.02
C GLY A 581 2.51 10.36 86.19
N GLY A 582 3.30 9.35 86.56
CA GLY A 582 3.25 8.02 85.96
C GLY A 582 4.23 7.79 84.81
N MET A 583 5.40 8.45 84.83
CA MET A 583 6.53 8.07 83.96
C MET A 583 7.37 6.89 84.49
N GLY A 584 7.24 6.55 85.78
CA GLY A 584 8.08 5.53 86.42
C GLY A 584 9.47 6.04 86.82
N MET A 585 10.11 5.33 87.75
CA MET A 585 11.37 5.77 88.38
C MET A 585 12.63 5.29 87.62
N GLU A 586 12.55 4.15 86.94
CA GLU A 586 13.72 3.40 86.45
C GLU A 586 14.32 3.98 85.15
N ASP A 587 13.49 4.45 84.21
CA ASP A 587 13.94 5.20 83.03
C ASP A 587 14.47 6.60 83.39
N LEU A 588 14.01 7.17 84.51
CA LEU A 588 14.37 8.54 84.91
C LEU A 588 15.83 8.64 85.39
N MET A 589 16.32 7.64 86.12
CA MET A 589 17.75 7.50 86.46
C MET A 589 18.62 7.26 85.21
N GLN A 590 17.99 6.86 84.10
CA GLN A 590 18.50 6.80 82.72
C GLN A 590 19.06 8.13 82.19
N THR A 591 18.34 9.21 82.50
CA THR A 591 18.32 10.42 81.67
C THR A 591 19.17 11.54 82.29
N GLN A 592 20.39 11.68 81.79
CA GLN A 592 21.30 12.75 82.21
C GLN A 592 20.67 14.14 82.00
N GLY A 593 20.89 15.03 82.97
CA GLY A 593 20.46 16.43 82.93
C GLY A 593 18.97 16.68 83.22
N ILE A 594 18.12 15.66 83.38
CA ILE A 594 16.66 15.83 83.48
C ILE A 594 16.20 16.82 84.55
N SER A 595 16.98 16.99 85.63
CA SER A 595 16.82 18.03 86.67
C SER A 595 16.69 19.46 86.15
N ASN A 596 17.07 19.71 84.90
CA ASN A 596 17.12 21.03 84.28
C ASN A 596 15.90 21.30 83.37
N LEU A 597 14.97 20.34 83.21
CA LEU A 597 13.68 20.53 82.56
C LEU A 597 12.62 20.95 83.58
N HIS A 598 11.99 22.09 83.33
CA HIS A 598 10.78 22.51 84.01
C HIS A 598 9.64 22.71 83.01
N ILE A 599 8.39 22.49 83.45
CA ILE A 599 7.21 22.54 82.58
C ILE A 599 6.13 23.43 83.19
N ILE A 600 5.52 24.31 82.39
CA ILE A 600 4.28 25.01 82.73
C ILE A 600 3.19 24.51 81.77
N THR A 601 2.16 23.89 82.34
CA THR A 601 0.97 23.42 81.61
C THR A 601 0.07 24.59 81.20
N SER A 602 -0.97 24.35 80.40
CA SER A 602 -1.86 25.42 79.90
C SER A 602 -2.68 26.11 80.98
N GLY A 603 -2.97 25.43 82.10
CA GLY A 603 -4.03 25.85 83.02
C GLY A 603 -5.42 25.51 82.48
N ALA A 604 -6.46 26.10 83.07
CA ALA A 604 -7.85 25.98 82.59
C ALA A 604 -7.96 26.51 81.15
N ILE A 605 -8.88 25.95 80.35
CA ILE A 605 -9.10 26.46 78.98
C ILE A 605 -9.90 27.77 79.12
N PRO A 606 -9.33 28.94 78.78
CA PRO A 606 -10.00 30.20 78.98
C PRO A 606 -11.00 30.47 77.84
N PRO A 607 -12.05 31.26 78.06
CA PRO A 607 -12.99 31.64 77.00
C PRO A 607 -12.31 32.50 75.91
N ASN A 608 -11.29 33.28 76.30
CA ASN A 608 -10.64 34.31 75.49
C ASN A 608 -9.09 34.09 75.44
N PRO A 609 -8.58 33.09 74.68
CA PRO A 609 -7.15 32.76 74.69
C PRO A 609 -6.23 33.83 74.09
N ALA A 610 -6.66 34.48 72.99
CA ALA A 610 -5.83 35.41 72.25
C ALA A 610 -5.60 36.71 73.02
N GLU A 611 -6.62 37.15 73.76
CA GLU A 611 -6.61 38.32 74.63
C GLU A 611 -5.65 38.14 75.81
N LEU A 612 -5.63 36.94 76.41
CA LEU A 612 -4.69 36.59 77.49
C LEU A 612 -3.25 36.55 76.97
N LEU A 613 -2.98 35.89 75.84
CA LEU A 613 -1.65 35.87 75.23
C LEU A 613 -1.18 37.26 74.77
N ASN A 614 -2.11 38.16 74.40
CA ASN A 614 -1.78 39.54 74.06
C ASN A 614 -1.55 40.46 75.28
N SER A 615 -1.87 40.02 76.51
CA SER A 615 -1.78 40.83 77.73
C SER A 615 -0.37 41.37 78.04
N GLY A 616 -0.31 42.35 78.94
CA GLY A 616 0.93 42.83 79.56
C GLY A 616 1.58 41.76 80.46
N ASN A 617 0.76 41.08 81.27
CA ASN A 617 1.20 40.01 82.18
C ASN A 617 1.95 38.89 81.43
N MET A 618 1.52 38.53 80.21
CA MET A 618 2.24 37.56 79.38
C MET A 618 3.64 38.05 78.95
N MET A 619 3.81 39.36 78.69
CA MET A 619 5.11 39.95 78.35
C MET A 619 6.04 40.03 79.57
N GLU A 620 5.50 40.35 80.74
CA GLU A 620 6.22 40.35 82.02
C GLU A 620 6.68 38.93 82.38
N PHE A 621 5.79 37.93 82.27
CA PHE A 621 6.11 36.52 82.43
C PHE A 621 7.23 36.06 81.48
N ILE A 622 7.13 36.32 80.17
CA ILE A 622 8.18 35.95 79.19
C ILE A 622 9.55 36.54 79.58
N LYS A 623 9.57 37.80 80.03
CA LYS A 623 10.80 38.47 80.48
C LYS A 623 11.39 37.84 81.74
N GLU A 624 10.57 37.57 82.76
CA GLU A 624 11.06 36.91 83.98
C GLU A 624 11.64 35.53 83.73
N VAL A 625 11.01 34.73 82.86
CA VAL A 625 11.53 33.40 82.53
C VAL A 625 12.76 33.47 81.62
N SER A 626 12.89 34.45 80.72
CA SER A 626 14.10 34.60 79.90
C SER A 626 15.32 35.10 80.68
N GLU A 627 15.13 35.78 81.82
CA GLU A 627 16.21 36.09 82.77
C GLU A 627 16.64 34.84 83.57
N VAL A 628 15.69 33.98 83.97
CA VAL A 628 15.98 32.79 84.80
C VAL A 628 16.51 31.61 84.00
N TYR A 629 15.99 31.34 82.80
CA TYR A 629 16.31 30.13 82.00
C TYR A 629 17.37 30.39 80.92
N ASP A 630 17.95 29.29 80.43
CA ASP A 630 18.91 29.31 79.32
C ASP A 630 18.19 29.20 77.97
N ILE A 631 17.05 28.50 77.93
CA ILE A 631 16.13 28.44 76.78
C ILE A 631 14.68 28.22 77.25
N VAL A 632 13.72 28.86 76.55
CA VAL A 632 12.28 28.77 76.82
C VAL A 632 11.54 28.43 75.52
N LEU A 633 10.81 27.32 75.54
CA LEU A 633 10.11 26.75 74.38
C LEU A 633 8.59 26.82 74.59
N PHE A 634 7.90 27.55 73.73
CA PHE A 634 6.45 27.73 73.77
C PHE A 634 5.76 26.85 72.71
N ASP A 635 4.97 25.86 73.12
CA ASP A 635 4.16 25.07 72.18
C ASP A 635 2.92 25.87 71.78
N ALA A 636 2.87 26.37 70.54
CA ALA A 636 1.89 27.35 70.07
C ALA A 636 0.95 26.77 68.99
N PRO A 637 -0.36 27.08 69.01
CA PRO A 637 -1.34 26.46 68.11
C PRO A 637 -1.09 26.80 66.63
N PRO A 638 -1.69 26.08 65.66
CA PRO A 638 -1.37 26.23 64.25
C PRO A 638 -1.74 27.59 63.64
N VAL A 639 -0.80 28.20 62.94
CA VAL A 639 -0.83 29.59 62.43
C VAL A 639 -2.03 29.87 61.51
N LEU A 640 -2.43 28.92 60.66
CA LEU A 640 -3.57 29.14 59.74
C LEU A 640 -4.94 28.91 60.38
N HIS A 641 -4.98 28.47 61.64
CA HIS A 641 -6.23 28.19 62.36
C HIS A 641 -6.60 29.32 63.32
N VAL A 642 -5.62 29.90 64.03
CA VAL A 642 -5.82 30.95 65.04
C VAL A 642 -4.63 31.91 65.10
N THR A 643 -4.88 33.16 65.49
CA THR A 643 -3.85 34.22 65.57
C THR A 643 -2.95 34.11 66.79
N ASP A 644 -3.26 33.27 67.76
CA ASP A 644 -2.55 33.10 69.04
C ASP A 644 -1.02 32.96 68.88
N ALA A 645 -0.56 32.13 67.93
CA ALA A 645 0.86 31.94 67.65
C ALA A 645 1.52 33.17 66.98
N VAL A 646 0.76 33.93 66.19
CA VAL A 646 1.22 35.19 65.57
C VAL A 646 1.38 36.29 66.64
N ILE A 647 0.44 36.34 67.59
CA ILE A 647 0.47 37.25 68.75
C ILE A 647 1.65 36.92 69.67
N LEU A 648 1.84 35.64 70.00
CA LEU A 648 2.94 35.19 70.87
C LEU A 648 4.31 35.32 70.19
N GLY A 649 4.39 35.04 68.88
CA GLY A 649 5.61 35.21 68.07
C GLY A 649 6.17 36.63 68.11
N LYS A 650 5.31 37.65 68.22
CA LYS A 650 5.72 39.06 68.39
C LYS A 650 6.25 39.42 69.79
N LYS A 651 6.23 38.49 70.75
CA LYS A 651 6.67 38.68 72.14
C LYS A 651 7.87 37.80 72.52
N VAL A 652 8.38 36.98 71.61
CA VAL A 652 9.55 36.09 71.78
C VAL A 652 10.60 36.40 70.71
N ASP A 653 11.80 35.84 70.84
CA ASP A 653 12.93 36.13 69.96
C ASP A 653 12.77 35.52 68.55
N GLY A 654 12.10 34.36 68.43
CA GLY A 654 11.84 33.75 67.11
C GLY A 654 10.82 32.61 67.07
N ALA A 655 10.64 32.04 65.88
CA ALA A 655 9.67 30.98 65.58
C ALA A 655 10.29 29.79 64.83
N LEU A 656 9.94 28.58 65.27
CA LEU A 656 10.27 27.31 64.61
C LEU A 656 9.00 26.71 63.99
N VAL A 657 9.00 26.51 62.67
CA VAL A 657 7.82 26.05 61.92
C VAL A 657 7.94 24.55 61.60
N ILE A 658 7.02 23.75 62.15
CA ILE A 658 6.92 22.32 61.85
C ILE A 658 6.01 22.11 60.63
N TYR A 659 6.53 21.43 59.61
CA TYR A 659 5.78 21.08 58.38
C TYR A 659 5.75 19.56 58.19
N LYS A 660 4.57 18.96 58.01
CA LYS A 660 4.45 17.52 57.76
C LYS A 660 4.48 17.21 56.26
N ALA A 661 5.65 16.80 55.78
CA ALA A 661 5.92 16.50 54.38
C ALA A 661 5.00 15.39 53.84
N GLY A 662 4.65 15.45 52.55
CA GLY A 662 3.79 14.47 51.88
C GLY A 662 2.30 14.47 52.29
N ASP A 663 1.94 14.95 53.50
CA ASP A 663 0.55 15.01 54.00
C ASP A 663 -0.08 16.40 53.85
N ILE A 664 0.67 17.49 54.08
CA ILE A 664 0.13 18.86 54.08
C ILE A 664 0.47 19.59 52.75
N PRO A 665 -0.49 20.29 52.12
CA PRO A 665 -0.23 21.03 50.87
C PRO A 665 0.84 22.12 51.04
N ARG A 666 1.74 22.25 50.07
CA ARG A 666 2.83 23.26 50.10
C ARG A 666 2.32 24.70 50.28
N THR A 667 1.15 24.99 49.72
CA THR A 667 0.50 26.30 49.79
C THR A 667 0.14 26.71 51.21
N SER A 668 -0.10 25.76 52.12
CA SER A 668 -0.28 26.02 53.55
C SER A 668 1.02 26.53 54.17
N LEU A 669 2.15 25.86 53.89
CA LEU A 669 3.45 26.26 54.43
C LEU A 669 3.86 27.66 54.00
N LYS A 670 3.74 27.99 52.70
CA LYS A 670 4.07 29.35 52.23
C LYS A 670 3.14 30.41 52.82
N ARG A 671 1.85 30.10 53.05
CA ARG A 671 0.94 31.03 53.77
C ARG A 671 1.38 31.26 55.22
N THR A 672 1.82 30.22 55.92
CA THR A 672 2.35 30.30 57.30
C THR A 672 3.60 31.17 57.37
N VAL A 673 4.59 30.88 56.52
CA VAL A 673 5.83 31.66 56.40
C VAL A 673 5.54 33.12 56.04
N ASN A 674 4.68 33.37 55.05
CA ASN A 674 4.29 34.72 54.66
C ASN A 674 3.56 35.46 55.80
N LEU A 675 2.72 34.80 56.59
CA LEU A 675 2.00 35.45 57.69
C LEU A 675 2.94 35.84 58.83
N LEU A 676 3.84 34.94 59.25
CA LEU A 676 4.86 35.23 60.26
C LEU A 676 5.82 36.35 59.79
N ASN A 677 6.29 36.30 58.54
CA ASN A 677 7.11 37.37 57.97
C ASN A 677 6.34 38.70 57.86
N SER A 678 5.03 38.69 57.57
CA SER A 678 4.23 39.91 57.47
C SER A 678 3.99 40.63 58.80
N VAL A 679 4.22 39.94 59.92
CA VAL A 679 4.28 40.53 61.27
C VAL A 679 5.71 40.57 61.81
N GLU A 680 6.73 40.45 60.95
CA GLU A 680 8.16 40.56 61.30
C GLU A 680 8.55 39.65 62.49
N VAL A 681 8.08 38.40 62.50
CA VAL A 681 8.53 37.35 63.43
C VAL A 681 9.66 36.59 62.76
N ASP A 682 10.82 36.52 63.42
CA ASP A 682 12.02 35.87 62.87
C ASP A 682 11.84 34.35 62.81
N ILE A 683 11.87 33.78 61.60
CA ILE A 683 11.69 32.34 61.40
C ILE A 683 13.06 31.66 61.47
N LEU A 684 13.38 31.11 62.64
CA LEU A 684 14.63 30.41 62.93
C LEU A 684 14.85 29.21 61.99
N GLY A 685 13.76 28.59 61.53
CA GLY A 685 13.79 27.64 60.44
C GLY A 685 12.52 26.80 60.30
N ILE A 686 12.55 25.87 59.36
CA ILE A 686 11.50 24.86 59.12
C ILE A 686 12.01 23.47 59.54
N VAL A 687 11.17 22.68 60.20
CA VAL A 687 11.43 21.25 60.49
C VAL A 687 10.49 20.40 59.66
N LEU A 688 11.05 19.50 58.85
CA LEU A 688 10.27 18.57 58.02
C LEU A 688 9.95 17.32 58.84
N ASN A 689 8.72 17.20 59.30
CA ASN A 689 8.24 16.06 60.09
C ASN A 689 7.57 15.00 59.20
N GLY A 690 7.65 13.73 59.60
CA GLY A 690 6.96 12.62 58.95
C GLY A 690 7.54 12.22 57.58
N ILE A 691 8.79 12.57 57.27
CA ILE A 691 9.42 12.13 56.01
C ILE A 691 9.56 10.60 55.99
N ARG A 692 9.17 9.99 54.87
CA ARG A 692 9.26 8.54 54.64
C ARG A 692 10.34 8.25 53.60
N ALA A 693 11.04 7.13 53.75
CA ALA A 693 12.10 6.70 52.84
C ALA A 693 11.63 6.35 51.40
N ASP A 694 10.32 6.34 51.13
CA ASP A 694 9.76 6.22 49.78
C ASP A 694 9.43 7.58 49.11
N ILE A 695 9.63 8.70 49.82
CA ILE A 695 9.27 10.06 49.36
C ILE A 695 10.48 10.81 48.80
N SER A 696 11.65 10.74 49.43
CA SER A 696 12.91 11.37 48.96
C SER A 696 14.02 10.34 48.77
N ALA A 697 14.78 10.47 47.68
CA ALA A 697 16.02 9.69 47.49
C ALA A 697 17.14 10.24 48.38
N ASP A 698 16.99 11.49 48.77
CA ASP A 698 17.92 12.33 49.51
C ASP A 698 18.00 11.88 50.98
N TYR A 699 17.01 11.10 51.45
CA TYR A 699 17.06 10.35 52.71
C TYR A 699 18.13 9.23 52.70
N TYR A 700 18.56 8.74 51.54
CA TYR A 700 19.73 7.86 51.41
C TYR A 700 21.04 8.66 51.30
N ASP A 701 21.06 9.82 50.63
CA ASP A 701 22.27 10.66 50.52
C ASP A 701 22.64 11.35 51.85
N PHE A 702 21.65 11.63 52.72
CA PHE A 702 21.88 12.15 54.09
C PHE A 702 22.44 11.09 55.09
N GLY A 703 23.30 10.19 54.62
CA GLY A 703 24.31 9.43 55.40
C GLY A 703 23.83 8.41 56.44
N TYR A 704 22.56 8.40 56.83
CA TYR A 704 22.09 7.74 58.05
C TYR A 704 22.08 6.20 58.00
N SER A 705 22.01 5.58 56.82
CA SER A 705 22.10 4.11 56.67
C SER A 705 23.53 3.57 56.67
N ALA A 706 24.55 4.41 56.49
CA ALA A 706 25.93 3.97 56.27
C ALA A 706 26.75 3.85 57.58
N TYR A 707 26.48 4.69 58.59
CA TYR A 707 27.38 4.82 59.74
C TYR A 707 27.15 3.82 60.88
N TYR A 708 25.93 3.26 61.00
CA TYR A 708 25.57 2.30 62.06
C TYR A 708 25.27 0.87 61.56
N GLY A 709 25.59 0.55 60.31
CA GLY A 709 25.39 -0.78 59.71
C GLY A 709 26.32 -1.90 60.22
N TYR A 710 27.06 -1.67 61.31
CA TYR A 710 27.96 -2.66 61.93
C TYR A 710 27.38 -3.13 63.26
N GLY A 711 26.50 -4.14 63.23
CA GLY A 711 26.01 -4.76 64.47
C GLY A 711 24.59 -5.34 64.48
N THR A 712 24.02 -5.78 63.36
CA THR A 712 22.88 -6.72 63.36
C THR A 712 22.79 -7.43 62.02
N GLU A 713 22.58 -8.74 62.04
CA GLU A 713 22.20 -9.51 60.86
C GLU A 713 20.66 -9.47 60.76
N GLU A 714 20.12 -8.90 59.68
CA GLU A 714 18.69 -8.99 59.36
C GLU A 714 18.47 -10.07 58.29
N GLU A 715 17.61 -11.05 58.57
CA GLU A 715 17.24 -12.10 57.61
C GLU A 715 16.26 -11.54 56.56
N GLU A 716 16.65 -11.52 55.28
CA GLU A 716 15.77 -11.08 54.19
C GLU A 716 14.65 -12.11 53.87
N GLU A 717 13.42 -11.84 54.29
CA GLU A 717 12.22 -12.59 53.83
C GLU A 717 11.91 -12.33 52.33
N GLY A 718 12.60 -13.08 51.44
CA GLY A 718 12.45 -13.00 49.98
C GLY A 718 11.48 -14.01 49.33
N THR A 719 10.54 -14.57 50.10
CA THR A 719 9.93 -15.91 49.85
C THR A 719 9.02 -16.03 48.60
N TRP A 720 8.69 -14.94 47.89
CA TRP A 720 7.84 -14.97 46.70
C TRP A 720 8.61 -15.05 45.36
N ILE A 721 9.79 -14.42 45.25
CA ILE A 721 10.55 -14.31 44.00
C ILE A 721 11.09 -15.69 43.55
N LYS A 722 11.43 -16.56 44.51
CA LYS A 722 11.86 -17.95 44.23
C LYS A 722 10.73 -18.81 43.65
N LYS A 723 9.45 -18.57 44.00
CA LYS A 723 8.30 -19.28 43.38
C LYS A 723 8.05 -18.84 41.93
N ALA A 724 8.21 -17.55 41.63
CA ALA A 724 8.00 -17.03 40.27
C ALA A 724 8.97 -17.64 39.23
N ARG A 725 10.25 -17.85 39.59
CA ARG A 725 11.23 -18.49 38.70
C ARG A 725 10.91 -19.95 38.39
N GLY A 726 10.24 -20.68 39.29
CA GLY A 726 9.83 -22.07 39.05
C GLY A 726 8.78 -22.21 37.95
N TYR A 727 7.79 -21.33 37.92
CA TYR A 727 6.69 -21.41 36.95
C TYR A 727 7.14 -20.99 35.53
N ALA A 728 8.04 -20.01 35.43
CA ALA A 728 8.55 -19.52 34.14
C ALA A 728 9.42 -20.55 33.39
N TYR A 729 10.10 -21.46 34.10
CA TYR A 729 11.01 -22.44 33.50
C TYR A 729 10.30 -23.67 32.91
N GLY A 730 9.06 -23.94 33.31
CA GLY A 730 8.26 -25.10 32.83
C GLY A 730 7.52 -24.87 31.50
N LEU A 731 7.45 -23.63 31.01
CA LEU A 731 6.60 -23.25 29.87
C LEU A 731 7.36 -23.11 28.53
N PHE A 732 8.68 -23.29 28.51
CA PHE A 732 9.54 -22.99 27.36
C PHE A 732 10.39 -24.16 26.84
N LYS A 733 10.08 -25.41 27.21
CA LYS A 733 10.71 -26.60 26.60
C LYS A 733 9.74 -27.78 26.40
N ARG A 734 9.04 -27.78 25.27
CA ARG A 734 8.42 -28.99 24.68
C ARG A 734 8.27 -28.83 23.16
N GLY A 735 9.11 -29.55 22.42
CA GLY A 735 9.23 -29.54 20.96
C GLY A 735 10.62 -30.06 20.62
N GLU A 736 10.69 -31.05 19.72
CA GLU A 736 11.88 -31.89 19.44
C GLU A 736 12.28 -32.78 20.65
N GLU A 737 12.66 -34.06 20.52
CA GLU A 737 13.03 -34.88 19.34
C GLU A 737 12.17 -36.17 19.21
N GLU A 738 12.62 -37.13 18.41
CA GLU A 738 11.86 -38.21 17.74
C GLU A 738 11.77 -39.56 18.49
N ASP A 739 11.09 -40.52 17.86
CA ASP A 739 10.87 -41.92 18.25
C ASP A 739 12.16 -42.70 18.57
N ASN A 740 12.07 -43.69 19.49
CA ASN A 740 12.13 -45.13 19.16
C ASN A 740 12.04 -46.04 20.41
N ASP A 741 11.96 -47.35 20.15
CA ASP A 741 12.17 -48.50 21.05
C ASP A 741 11.18 -48.72 22.21
N ASP A 742 10.08 -49.42 21.89
CA ASP A 742 9.52 -50.44 22.79
C ASP A 742 10.57 -51.54 23.06
N ASP A 743 10.72 -52.02 24.31
CA ASP A 743 10.52 -53.46 24.59
C ASP A 743 10.32 -53.83 26.08
N ASP A 744 9.64 -54.96 26.27
CA ASP A 744 9.68 -55.93 27.38
C ASP A 744 9.44 -55.59 28.88
N ARG A 745 8.15 -55.76 29.26
CA ARG A 745 7.60 -56.77 30.23
C ARG A 745 7.68 -56.60 31.76
N ASN A 746 6.51 -56.90 32.36
CA ASN A 746 6.19 -57.38 33.72
C ASN A 746 6.43 -56.44 34.93
N GLY A 747 5.57 -56.45 35.97
CA GLY A 747 4.29 -57.15 36.11
C GLY A 747 3.90 -57.44 37.58
N GLY A 748 2.60 -57.41 37.89
CA GLY A 748 2.05 -57.56 39.25
C GLY A 748 1.97 -56.23 40.03
N ASP A 749 0.99 -55.97 40.89
CA ASP A 749 -0.14 -56.80 41.33
C ASP A 749 -1.47 -55.99 41.44
N TYR A 750 -2.57 -56.71 41.67
CA TYR A 750 -3.95 -56.22 41.66
C TYR A 750 -4.42 -55.63 43.01
N ASP A 751 -5.49 -54.82 42.97
CA ASP A 751 -6.73 -55.16 43.70
C ASP A 751 -7.97 -54.41 43.13
N ASP A 752 -9.15 -55.02 43.35
CA ASP A 752 -10.48 -54.71 42.78
C ASP A 752 -11.04 -53.28 43.09
N ALA A 753 -12.10 -52.75 42.44
CA ALA A 753 -13.30 -53.41 41.91
C ALA A 753 -14.05 -52.67 40.78
N TYR A 754 -15.07 -53.34 40.24
CA TYR A 754 -15.96 -52.94 39.13
C TYR A 754 -17.07 -51.94 39.52
N GLU A 755 -17.53 -51.15 38.55
CA GLU A 755 -18.94 -51.21 38.08
C GLU A 755 -19.08 -50.65 36.64
N ASP A 756 -20.15 -51.04 35.94
CA ASP A 756 -20.23 -51.06 34.46
C ASP A 756 -20.46 -49.70 33.77
N GLU A 757 -19.86 -49.53 32.58
CA GLU A 757 -20.39 -48.66 31.51
C GLU A 757 -21.52 -49.41 30.76
N PRO A 758 -22.52 -48.75 30.13
CA PRO A 758 -22.37 -48.57 28.67
C PRO A 758 -23.22 -47.47 27.95
N VAL A 759 -22.91 -47.30 26.66
CA VAL A 759 -23.73 -46.79 25.53
C VAL A 759 -23.70 -45.28 25.20
N PHE A 760 -23.22 -45.00 23.98
CA PHE A 760 -23.43 -43.76 23.24
C PHE A 760 -24.88 -43.62 22.71
N ALA A 761 -25.48 -42.44 22.87
CA ALA A 761 -26.57 -41.96 22.02
C ALA A 761 -26.46 -40.43 21.87
N GLY A 762 -26.75 -39.88 20.69
CA GLY A 762 -26.48 -38.47 20.37
C GLY A 762 -27.71 -37.58 20.22
N GLN A 763 -27.43 -36.41 19.63
CA GLN A 763 -28.35 -35.53 18.89
C GLN A 763 -29.08 -34.39 19.64
N GLU A 764 -28.90 -33.20 19.06
CA GLU A 764 -29.74 -31.98 19.05
C GLU A 764 -30.01 -31.08 20.29
N SER A 765 -29.63 -29.82 20.09
CA SER A 765 -30.51 -28.64 20.13
C SER A 765 -31.45 -28.45 21.35
N GLY A 766 -30.94 -27.75 22.36
CA GLY A 766 -31.74 -27.10 23.40
C GLY A 766 -31.18 -25.70 23.70
N GLY A 767 -32.01 -24.66 23.54
CA GLY A 767 -31.60 -23.27 23.80
C GLY A 767 -31.47 -22.94 25.29
N GLY A 768 -30.63 -21.97 25.65
CA GLY A 768 -30.49 -21.55 27.05
C GLY A 768 -29.73 -20.24 27.25
N SER A 769 -30.33 -19.29 27.97
CA SER A 769 -29.75 -17.99 28.33
C SER A 769 -28.68 -18.07 29.46
N GLY A 770 -27.93 -19.17 29.51
CA GLY A 770 -26.92 -19.45 30.55
C GLY A 770 -25.61 -18.67 30.36
N ARG A 771 -25.12 -18.52 29.12
CA ARG A 771 -23.83 -17.87 28.84
C ARG A 771 -23.78 -16.41 29.31
N VAL A 772 -24.90 -15.68 29.24
CA VAL A 772 -24.98 -14.29 29.77
C VAL A 772 -24.90 -14.27 31.29
N ARG A 773 -25.49 -15.23 32.01
CA ARG A 773 -25.36 -15.33 33.47
C ARG A 773 -23.95 -15.73 33.90
N HIS A 774 -23.24 -16.57 33.14
CA HIS A 774 -21.83 -16.87 33.40
C HIS A 774 -20.91 -15.68 33.10
N LEU A 775 -21.13 -14.92 32.02
CA LEU A 775 -20.39 -13.69 31.74
C LEU A 775 -20.64 -12.59 32.79
N LEU A 776 -21.88 -12.43 33.25
CA LEU A 776 -22.18 -11.52 34.37
C LEU A 776 -21.57 -12.04 35.69
N GLY A 777 -21.51 -13.35 35.90
CA GLY A 777 -20.85 -13.97 37.07
C GLY A 777 -19.34 -13.74 37.09
N THR A 778 -18.65 -13.91 35.95
CA THR A 778 -17.21 -13.62 35.85
C THR A 778 -16.92 -12.12 35.86
N MET A 779 -17.80 -11.28 35.29
CA MET A 779 -17.74 -9.82 35.44
C MET A 779 -17.89 -9.40 36.91
N LEU A 780 -18.84 -9.99 37.66
CA LEU A 780 -18.99 -9.74 39.08
C LEU A 780 -17.75 -10.20 39.86
N LEU A 781 -17.18 -11.36 39.54
CA LEU A 781 -15.93 -11.85 40.15
C LEU A 781 -14.72 -10.98 39.82
N ALA A 782 -14.63 -10.39 38.63
CA ALA A 782 -13.59 -9.43 38.27
C ALA A 782 -13.77 -8.09 39.00
N VAL A 783 -15.01 -7.60 39.14
CA VAL A 783 -15.35 -6.39 39.90
C VAL A 783 -15.15 -6.60 41.40
N VAL A 784 -15.45 -7.79 41.94
CA VAL A 784 -15.16 -8.17 43.33
C VAL A 784 -13.67 -8.40 43.55
N GLY A 785 -12.93 -8.96 42.59
CA GLY A 785 -11.47 -9.08 42.67
C GLY A 785 -10.77 -7.71 42.70
N GLY A 786 -11.17 -6.79 41.81
CA GLY A 786 -10.76 -5.39 41.87
C GLY A 786 -11.24 -4.70 43.15
N GLY A 787 -12.45 -5.02 43.61
CA GLY A 787 -13.04 -4.54 44.86
C GLY A 787 -12.31 -5.02 46.12
N MET A 788 -11.74 -6.22 46.12
CA MET A 788 -10.92 -6.74 47.22
C MET A 788 -9.54 -6.06 47.26
N ILE A 789 -8.95 -5.75 46.10
CA ILE A 789 -7.75 -4.90 46.00
C ILE A 789 -8.06 -3.45 46.44
N TRP A 790 -9.29 -2.97 46.21
CA TRP A 790 -9.78 -1.68 46.69
C TRP A 790 -10.05 -1.68 48.21
N GLN A 791 -10.48 -2.82 48.77
CA GLN A 791 -10.78 -3.00 50.19
C GLN A 791 -9.56 -3.36 51.05
N SER A 792 -8.44 -3.78 50.47
CA SER A 792 -7.21 -4.16 51.18
C SER A 792 -6.36 -2.97 51.68
N GLY A 793 -7.02 -1.93 52.21
CA GLY A 793 -6.43 -0.88 53.08
C GLY A 793 -5.45 0.12 52.45
N TYR A 794 -5.00 -0.07 51.20
CA TYR A 794 -3.83 0.61 50.64
C TYR A 794 -3.97 2.12 50.33
N LEU A 795 -5.14 2.73 50.55
CA LEU A 795 -5.46 4.10 50.10
C LEU A 795 -6.41 4.88 51.03
N THR A 796 -6.15 4.86 52.34
CA THR A 796 -6.83 5.71 53.33
C THR A 796 -6.34 7.18 53.30
N ARG A 797 -6.67 7.90 52.22
CA ARG A 797 -6.68 9.38 52.20
C ARG A 797 -8.07 9.88 51.79
N PRO A 798 -8.73 10.75 52.60
CA PRO A 798 -10.04 11.29 52.25
C PRO A 798 -9.89 12.37 51.17
N LEU A 799 -10.03 11.98 49.90
CA LEU A 799 -10.30 12.93 48.83
C LEU A 799 -11.68 13.57 49.07
N GLY A 800 -11.72 14.90 49.14
CA GLY A 800 -12.93 15.64 49.42
C GLY A 800 -14.03 15.36 48.39
N LEU A 801 -15.23 15.07 48.87
CA LEU A 801 -16.41 14.90 48.03
C LEU A 801 -16.65 16.17 47.20
N ILE A 802 -16.66 16.04 45.88
CA ILE A 802 -17.16 17.09 44.98
C ILE A 802 -18.69 16.92 44.93
N PRO A 803 -19.49 17.88 45.43
CA PRO A 803 -20.94 17.80 45.37
C PRO A 803 -21.43 18.16 43.96
N VAL A 804 -21.48 17.17 43.07
CA VAL A 804 -22.38 17.21 41.90
C VAL A 804 -23.68 16.53 42.30
N PHE A 805 -24.82 17.07 41.82
CA PHE A 805 -26.19 16.68 42.15
C PHE A 805 -26.72 17.13 43.52
N ALA A 806 -27.03 18.43 43.63
CA ALA A 806 -28.12 18.92 44.48
C ALA A 806 -28.86 20.09 43.80
N SER A 807 -30.16 19.92 43.58
CA SER A 807 -31.20 20.93 43.34
C SER A 807 -30.85 22.23 42.56
N TYR A 808 -31.42 22.34 41.35
CA TYR A 808 -32.18 23.55 40.98
C TYR A 808 -33.60 23.13 40.60
N SER A 809 -34.59 23.96 40.92
CA SER A 809 -36.02 23.63 40.84
C SER A 809 -36.69 24.13 39.55
N GLU A 810 -37.59 23.31 39.03
CA GLU A 810 -38.84 23.68 38.32
C GLU A 810 -38.84 24.93 37.43
N ALA A 811 -38.64 24.72 36.12
CA ALA A 811 -39.21 25.56 35.08
C ALA A 811 -39.66 24.67 33.90
N THR A 812 -40.99 24.55 33.76
CA THR A 812 -41.74 23.74 32.79
C THR A 812 -41.23 23.75 31.34
N LEU A 813 -41.20 22.57 30.71
CA LEU A 813 -41.47 22.40 29.27
C LEU A 813 -42.03 20.97 29.03
N ASP A 814 -43.09 20.86 28.23
CA ASP A 814 -43.94 19.67 28.19
C ASP A 814 -43.37 18.45 27.45
N THR A 815 -43.77 17.26 27.90
CA THR A 815 -43.61 16.01 27.14
C THR A 815 -44.94 15.63 26.48
N PRO A 816 -45.00 15.45 25.15
CA PRO A 816 -46.23 15.00 24.49
C PRO A 816 -46.49 13.52 24.82
N THR A 817 -47.52 13.28 25.62
CA THR A 817 -48.01 11.93 25.94
C THR A 817 -48.87 11.36 24.81
N TRP A 818 -48.93 10.03 24.71
CA TRP A 818 -49.60 9.33 23.60
C TRP A 818 -50.87 8.61 24.10
N VAL A 819 -52.04 9.17 23.78
CA VAL A 819 -53.38 8.62 24.11
C VAL A 819 -54.30 8.86 22.89
N PRO A 820 -55.13 7.88 22.46
CA PRO A 820 -55.77 7.90 21.14
C PRO A 820 -57.15 8.55 21.11
N ILE A 821 -57.61 8.89 19.89
CA ILE A 821 -59.01 9.23 19.56
C ILE A 821 -59.40 8.48 18.28
N ALA A 822 -60.63 7.97 18.21
CA ALA A 822 -61.21 7.30 17.04
C ALA A 822 -62.49 8.03 16.58
N GLU A 823 -62.73 8.01 15.26
CA GLU A 823 -63.95 8.31 14.47
C GLU A 823 -64.83 9.53 14.84
N PRO A 824 -65.42 10.18 13.82
CA PRO A 824 -66.80 9.81 13.51
C PRO A 824 -67.06 9.55 12.01
N ALA A 825 -68.06 8.72 11.71
CA ALA A 825 -68.53 8.43 10.36
C ALA A 825 -70.00 8.85 10.17
N ASN A 826 -70.27 9.67 9.14
CA ASN A 826 -71.53 9.75 8.36
C ASN A 826 -71.42 10.89 7.31
N GLU A 827 -72.10 10.91 6.16
CA GLU A 827 -73.04 9.91 5.59
C GLU A 827 -73.01 9.89 4.04
N GLN A 828 -73.65 8.87 3.48
CA GLN A 828 -73.64 8.35 2.11
C GLN A 828 -74.14 9.28 0.98
N MET A 829 -73.66 9.06 -0.25
CA MET A 829 -74.52 8.58 -1.37
C MET A 829 -73.69 7.96 -2.53
N ALA A 830 -74.35 7.18 -3.40
CA ALA A 830 -73.77 6.31 -4.46
C ALA A 830 -74.67 6.34 -5.72
N PRO A 831 -74.64 5.40 -6.71
CA PRO A 831 -73.62 4.44 -7.20
C PRO A 831 -73.35 4.54 -8.75
N PRO A 832 -72.46 3.72 -9.36
CA PRO A 832 -72.19 3.68 -10.82
C PRO A 832 -73.06 2.66 -11.61
N PRO A 833 -73.01 2.64 -12.96
CA PRO A 833 -72.42 1.49 -13.67
C PRO A 833 -71.71 1.80 -15.04
N PRO A 834 -70.95 0.84 -15.63
CA PRO A 834 -70.27 0.95 -16.94
C PRO A 834 -71.09 0.35 -18.12
N PRO A 835 -70.55 0.38 -19.37
CA PRO A 835 -70.05 -0.88 -19.98
C PRO A 835 -68.76 -0.71 -20.83
N GLN A 836 -67.75 -1.59 -20.68
CA GLN A 836 -67.41 -2.76 -21.54
C GLN A 836 -66.71 -2.46 -22.89
N ALA A 837 -65.93 -3.43 -23.38
CA ALA A 837 -65.14 -3.38 -24.61
C ALA A 837 -65.64 -4.39 -25.66
N VAL A 838 -65.25 -4.24 -26.94
CA VAL A 838 -65.02 -5.36 -27.86
C VAL A 838 -64.16 -4.96 -29.08
N VAL A 839 -63.50 -5.99 -29.61
CA VAL A 839 -62.43 -6.13 -30.62
C VAL A 839 -62.87 -5.89 -32.09
N GLU A 840 -61.91 -5.97 -33.04
CA GLU A 840 -62.04 -6.14 -34.52
C GLU A 840 -62.33 -4.89 -35.39
N SER A 841 -61.92 -4.79 -36.68
CA SER A 841 -61.17 -5.69 -37.59
C SER A 841 -60.37 -4.91 -38.69
N SER A 842 -59.62 -5.61 -39.57
CA SER A 842 -58.83 -5.05 -40.70
C SER A 842 -59.62 -5.09 -42.05
N PRO A 843 -59.25 -4.33 -43.11
CA PRO A 843 -58.32 -4.86 -44.14
C PRO A 843 -57.43 -3.82 -44.90
N ALA A 844 -56.60 -4.30 -45.85
CA ALA A 844 -55.73 -3.53 -46.78
C ALA A 844 -56.44 -3.24 -48.16
N PRO A 845 -55.85 -2.74 -49.30
CA PRO A 845 -54.45 -2.92 -49.80
C PRO A 845 -53.75 -1.83 -50.72
N ALA A 846 -52.40 -1.86 -50.70
CA ALA A 846 -51.41 -1.82 -51.82
C ALA A 846 -51.21 -0.67 -52.86
N LYS A 847 -49.95 -0.61 -53.40
CA LYS A 847 -49.36 0.09 -54.58
C LYS A 847 -48.58 1.41 -54.32
N GLN A 848 -47.46 1.75 -54.99
CA GLN A 848 -46.53 1.03 -55.91
C GLN A 848 -45.13 1.73 -56.00
N LEU A 849 -44.09 1.03 -56.51
CA LEU A 849 -42.76 1.61 -56.90
C LEU A 849 -42.77 2.13 -58.36
N PRO A 850 -41.92 3.11 -58.74
CA PRO A 850 -40.56 2.88 -59.34
C PRO A 850 -39.51 3.96 -58.93
N ASP A 851 -38.29 4.09 -59.50
CA ASP A 851 -37.16 3.18 -59.80
C ASP A 851 -35.86 4.03 -59.96
N ARG A 852 -34.66 3.43 -59.87
CA ARG A 852 -33.28 3.87 -60.26
C ARG A 852 -32.96 5.36 -60.52
N ALA A 853 -31.87 5.88 -59.91
CA ALA A 853 -30.56 6.08 -60.58
C ALA A 853 -29.46 6.83 -59.76
N VAL A 854 -28.23 6.26 -59.74
CA VAL A 854 -26.90 6.92 -59.93
C VAL A 854 -26.29 7.88 -58.86
N ARG A 855 -24.95 7.71 -58.64
CA ARG A 855 -23.97 8.53 -57.85
C ARG A 855 -23.55 9.81 -58.65
N PRO A 856 -22.86 10.88 -58.14
CA PRO A 856 -21.77 10.82 -57.14
C PRO A 856 -21.41 12.08 -56.26
N VAL A 857 -20.53 11.86 -55.26
CA VAL A 857 -19.34 12.67 -54.82
C VAL A 857 -19.45 14.18 -54.46
N ALA A 858 -18.56 14.62 -53.53
CA ALA A 858 -18.08 16.01 -53.27
C ALA A 858 -18.97 16.99 -52.45
N VAL A 859 -18.43 18.01 -51.72
CA VAL A 859 -17.13 18.19 -51.01
C VAL A 859 -17.18 19.43 -50.07
N VAL A 860 -16.61 19.33 -48.85
CA VAL A 860 -16.00 20.40 -48.00
C VAL A 860 -16.86 21.62 -47.52
N ALA A 861 -16.35 22.25 -46.44
CA ALA A 861 -16.55 23.63 -45.97
C ALA A 861 -17.51 23.90 -44.79
N LYS A 862 -16.89 23.93 -43.59
CA LYS A 862 -16.90 25.04 -42.61
C LYS A 862 -17.80 26.26 -42.93
N ILE A 863 -18.48 26.77 -41.90
CA ILE A 863 -18.13 28.04 -41.20
C ILE A 863 -18.95 28.15 -39.89
N ALA A 864 -18.40 28.84 -38.88
CA ALA A 864 -19.05 29.15 -37.58
C ALA A 864 -19.47 30.66 -37.58
N PRO A 865 -19.36 31.50 -36.53
CA PRO A 865 -19.29 31.31 -35.07
C PRO A 865 -20.21 32.31 -34.28
N ILE A 866 -19.90 32.53 -32.99
CA ILE A 866 -20.08 33.77 -32.17
C ILE A 866 -21.29 33.84 -31.19
N SER A 867 -20.96 34.42 -30.00
CA SER A 867 -21.78 35.06 -28.95
C SER A 867 -22.31 34.26 -27.75
N ALA A 868 -21.72 34.57 -26.59
CA ALA A 868 -22.27 34.53 -25.23
C ALA A 868 -22.46 36.02 -24.78
N PRO A 869 -22.41 36.46 -23.49
CA PRO A 869 -22.66 35.82 -22.18
C PRO A 869 -23.55 36.66 -21.19
N ALA A 870 -23.98 36.07 -20.07
CA ALA A 870 -24.31 36.71 -18.74
C ALA A 870 -24.71 35.57 -17.74
N ALA A 871 -24.25 35.44 -16.49
CA ALA A 871 -24.19 36.33 -15.30
C ALA A 871 -25.58 36.53 -14.62
N THR A 872 -25.79 36.52 -13.29
CA THR A 872 -24.93 37.00 -12.18
C THR A 872 -25.35 36.49 -10.76
N MET A 873 -24.38 36.24 -9.84
CA MET A 873 -24.48 36.21 -8.34
C MET A 873 -25.33 35.13 -7.61
N ALA A 874 -25.14 34.84 -6.30
CA ALA A 874 -24.41 35.55 -5.23
C ALA A 874 -23.69 34.66 -4.17
N MET A 875 -22.55 35.16 -3.65
CA MET A 875 -22.12 35.30 -2.21
C MET A 875 -22.24 34.12 -1.20
N THR A 876 -21.37 33.91 -0.19
CA THR A 876 -20.17 34.63 0.36
C THR A 876 -19.33 33.58 1.15
N THR A 877 -18.00 33.49 1.04
CA THR A 877 -16.97 34.30 1.75
C THR A 877 -17.01 34.10 3.29
N THR A 878 -15.94 33.79 4.02
CA THR A 878 -14.49 34.09 3.87
C THR A 878 -13.65 32.77 4.07
N ALA A 879 -12.31 32.65 4.17
CA ALA A 879 -11.18 33.57 4.41
C ALA A 879 -9.88 33.10 3.67
N ASN A 880 -8.74 33.77 3.93
CA ASN A 880 -7.40 33.52 3.36
C ASN A 880 -6.32 34.10 4.32
N PRO A 881 -5.05 33.66 4.30
CA PRO A 881 -4.00 34.42 3.57
C PRO A 881 -3.00 33.50 2.82
N VAL A 882 -2.23 33.94 1.81
CA VAL A 882 -1.44 35.19 1.67
C VAL A 882 -1.45 35.71 0.22
N GLN A 883 -1.26 37.03 0.03
CA GLN A 883 -0.96 37.69 -1.24
C GLN A 883 0.41 38.39 -1.21
N ALA A 884 0.88 38.81 -2.40
CA ALA A 884 2.23 39.32 -2.75
C ALA A 884 3.26 38.18 -3.01
N ILE A 885 4.18 38.30 -3.98
CA ILE A 885 4.68 39.49 -4.70
C ILE A 885 4.60 39.27 -6.23
N ALA A 886 4.36 40.33 -7.00
CA ALA A 886 4.51 40.32 -8.46
C ALA A 886 5.32 41.54 -8.96
N LYS A 887 6.32 41.28 -9.82
CA LYS A 887 6.96 42.29 -10.69
C LYS A 887 7.59 41.58 -11.90
N PRO A 888 7.37 42.05 -13.14
CA PRO A 888 7.87 41.34 -14.33
C PRO A 888 9.36 41.62 -14.57
N MET A 889 10.15 40.57 -14.79
CA MET A 889 11.44 40.71 -15.45
C MET A 889 11.26 40.51 -16.96
N GLN A 890 11.35 41.60 -17.73
CA GLN A 890 11.62 41.49 -19.17
C GLN A 890 13.08 41.06 -19.34
N GLY A 891 13.31 39.90 -19.94
CA GLY A 891 14.64 39.36 -20.20
C GLY A 891 14.61 38.35 -21.35
N GLN A 892 15.46 38.55 -22.35
CA GLN A 892 15.54 37.68 -23.52
C GLN A 892 16.02 36.28 -23.13
N LEU A 893 15.25 35.24 -23.44
CA LEU A 893 15.70 33.86 -23.33
C LEU A 893 15.66 33.15 -24.69
N ARG A 894 16.84 33.08 -25.33
CA ARG A 894 17.15 31.97 -26.25
C ARG A 894 17.08 30.69 -25.42
N SER A 895 16.16 29.79 -25.75
CA SER A 895 15.88 28.59 -24.97
C SER A 895 17.03 27.58 -25.01
N LYS A 896 18.00 27.72 -24.10
CA LYS A 896 18.87 26.59 -23.72
C LYS A 896 18.02 25.47 -23.11
N PRO A 897 18.36 24.19 -23.31
CA PRO A 897 17.66 23.10 -22.65
C PRO A 897 17.75 23.26 -21.12
N GLN A 898 16.63 23.00 -20.45
CA GLN A 898 16.49 23.03 -18.99
C GLN A 898 16.13 21.61 -18.53
N PRO A 899 17.13 20.78 -18.16
CA PRO A 899 16.93 19.36 -17.87
C PRO A 899 16.69 19.08 -16.37
N TYR A 900 16.72 20.09 -15.50
CA TYR A 900 16.50 19.89 -14.06
C TYR A 900 15.05 20.21 -13.67
N ALA A 901 14.51 19.41 -12.76
CA ALA A 901 13.17 19.55 -12.21
C ALA A 901 13.15 19.28 -10.69
N LEU A 902 12.13 19.82 -10.02
CA LEU A 902 11.85 19.64 -8.60
C LEU A 902 10.74 18.62 -8.42
N ARG A 903 11.03 17.45 -7.83
CA ARG A 903 10.04 16.47 -7.38
C ARG A 903 9.37 16.99 -6.11
N ILE A 904 8.05 17.11 -6.16
CA ILE A 904 7.19 17.66 -5.10
C ILE A 904 6.40 16.56 -4.37
N ALA A 905 5.84 15.60 -5.12
CA ALA A 905 5.01 14.54 -4.56
C ALA A 905 5.04 13.27 -5.45
N SER A 906 4.38 12.21 -5.02
CA SER A 906 4.10 11.02 -5.84
C SER A 906 2.72 10.45 -5.50
N TYR A 907 1.98 10.05 -6.52
CA TYR A 907 0.58 9.59 -6.44
C TYR A 907 0.38 8.33 -7.30
N ALA A 908 -0.61 7.49 -7.00
CA ALA A 908 -1.02 6.41 -7.89
C ALA A 908 -1.61 6.96 -9.20
N ARG A 909 -1.40 6.30 -10.35
CA ARG A 909 -1.84 6.75 -11.70
C ARG A 909 -3.36 6.94 -11.84
N SER A 910 -4.16 6.33 -10.97
CA SER A 910 -5.62 6.50 -10.89
C SER A 910 -6.08 7.76 -10.14
N SER A 911 -5.15 8.50 -9.50
CA SER A 911 -5.45 9.64 -8.64
C SER A 911 -5.93 10.88 -9.40
N LYS A 912 -7.22 11.23 -9.27
CA LYS A 912 -7.76 12.51 -9.75
C LYS A 912 -7.08 13.72 -9.08
N TRP A 913 -6.56 13.56 -7.86
CA TRP A 913 -5.82 14.60 -7.15
C TRP A 913 -4.45 14.90 -7.78
N ALA A 914 -3.83 13.93 -8.46
CA ALA A 914 -2.54 14.16 -9.15
C ALA A 914 -2.71 15.14 -10.33
N VAL A 915 -3.83 15.03 -11.06
CA VAL A 915 -4.19 15.95 -12.15
C VAL A 915 -4.48 17.34 -11.58
N ALA A 916 -5.42 17.44 -10.64
CA ALA A 916 -5.79 18.73 -10.03
C ALA A 916 -4.59 19.49 -9.40
N ALA A 917 -3.61 18.76 -8.83
CA ALA A 917 -2.39 19.36 -8.29
C ALA A 917 -1.44 19.92 -9.38
N VAL A 918 -1.38 19.32 -10.58
CA VAL A 918 -0.68 19.90 -11.73
C VAL A 918 -1.36 21.20 -12.15
N ASP A 919 -2.68 21.17 -12.28
CA ASP A 919 -3.43 22.29 -12.87
C ASP A 919 -3.41 23.49 -11.92
N GLN A 920 -3.58 23.29 -10.60
CA GLN A 920 -3.41 24.33 -9.59
C GLN A 920 -2.01 24.95 -9.58
N LEU A 921 -0.95 24.15 -9.79
CA LEU A 921 0.42 24.68 -9.90
C LEU A 921 0.63 25.46 -11.21
N ARG A 922 -0.02 25.07 -12.31
CA ARG A 922 0.01 25.79 -13.59
C ARG A 922 -0.74 27.12 -13.52
N GLU A 923 -1.89 27.17 -12.84
CA GLU A 923 -2.60 28.41 -12.52
C GLU A 923 -1.73 29.37 -11.67
N ALA A 924 -0.92 28.82 -10.76
CA ALA A 924 0.10 29.55 -10.01
C ALA A 924 1.36 29.93 -10.83
N GLY A 925 1.36 29.68 -12.16
CA GLY A 925 2.44 30.04 -13.07
C GLY A 925 3.65 29.09 -13.07
N GLN A 926 3.57 27.94 -12.39
CA GLN A 926 4.67 26.97 -12.32
C GLN A 926 4.61 25.96 -13.47
N HIS A 927 5.79 25.54 -13.96
CA HIS A 927 5.90 24.53 -15.02
C HIS A 927 5.71 23.11 -14.48
N ALA A 928 4.52 22.82 -13.95
CA ALA A 928 4.17 21.53 -13.37
C ALA A 928 3.79 20.47 -14.42
N PHE A 929 4.19 19.22 -14.16
CA PHE A 929 3.82 18.03 -14.94
C PHE A 929 3.96 16.75 -14.12
N LEU A 930 3.40 15.68 -14.67
CA LEU A 930 3.47 14.32 -14.13
C LEU A 930 4.49 13.47 -14.90
N VAL A 931 5.29 12.69 -14.17
CA VAL A 931 6.20 11.67 -14.74
C VAL A 931 5.76 10.30 -14.24
N PRO A 932 5.26 9.40 -15.11
CA PRO A 932 4.92 8.04 -14.71
C PRO A 932 6.19 7.26 -14.38
N THR A 933 6.18 6.48 -13.29
CA THR A 933 7.31 5.64 -12.92
C THR A 933 7.07 4.19 -13.30
N ALA A 934 8.08 3.54 -13.87
CA ALA A 934 8.15 2.09 -13.81
C ALA A 934 8.47 1.66 -12.36
N ASP A 935 7.63 0.82 -11.78
CA ASP A 935 7.95 0.09 -10.55
C ASP A 935 8.61 -1.25 -10.90
N GLN A 936 9.58 -1.69 -10.11
CA GLN A 936 10.27 -2.98 -10.29
C GLN A 936 9.55 -4.15 -9.59
N GLY A 937 8.49 -3.91 -8.83
CA GLY A 937 7.68 -4.92 -8.13
C GLY A 937 6.31 -5.24 -8.77
N GLY A 938 5.92 -4.53 -9.83
CA GLY A 938 4.69 -4.80 -10.58
C GLY A 938 3.38 -4.43 -9.87
N ARG A 939 3.40 -3.70 -8.76
CA ARG A 939 2.19 -3.36 -7.97
C ARG A 939 1.99 -1.84 -7.88
N GLU A 940 1.03 -1.38 -8.68
CA GLU A 940 0.62 0.01 -8.95
C GLU A 940 1.66 0.91 -9.62
N ARG A 941 1.31 1.44 -10.81
CA ARG A 941 2.10 2.48 -11.48
C ARG A 941 1.93 3.81 -10.73
N MET A 942 2.96 4.21 -10.00
CA MET A 942 3.05 5.54 -9.38
C MET A 942 3.40 6.62 -10.43
N VAL A 943 3.17 7.87 -10.06
CA VAL A 943 3.36 9.06 -10.89
C VAL A 943 3.91 10.19 -10.04
N ARG A 944 5.09 10.69 -10.38
CA ARG A 944 5.78 11.78 -9.66
C ARG A 944 5.25 13.13 -10.14
N LEU A 945 4.87 14.01 -9.21
CA LEU A 945 4.59 15.42 -9.50
C LEU A 945 5.90 16.20 -9.53
N MET A 946 6.20 16.82 -10.66
CA MET A 946 7.43 17.56 -10.95
C MET A 946 7.11 19.01 -11.33
N VAL A 947 7.98 19.95 -10.95
CA VAL A 947 8.04 21.31 -11.52
C VAL A 947 9.38 21.49 -12.23
N GLY A 948 9.35 21.80 -13.52
CA GLY A 948 10.55 21.92 -14.37
C GLY A 948 10.96 23.34 -14.70
N GLY A 949 11.90 23.48 -15.64
CA GLY A 949 12.38 24.77 -16.15
C GLY A 949 13.71 25.24 -15.53
N PHE A 950 14.40 24.39 -14.77
CA PHE A 950 15.67 24.78 -14.14
C PHE A 950 16.87 24.47 -15.05
N PRO A 951 17.79 25.44 -15.29
CA PRO A 951 18.94 25.26 -16.18
C PRO A 951 20.09 24.47 -15.52
N ASN A 952 20.18 24.47 -14.20
CA ASN A 952 21.16 23.74 -13.41
C ASN A 952 20.57 23.29 -12.06
N TRP A 953 21.25 22.35 -11.41
CA TRP A 953 20.86 21.80 -10.11
C TRP A 953 20.70 22.89 -9.04
N ASP A 954 21.61 23.87 -8.99
CA ASP A 954 21.60 24.95 -7.99
C ASP A 954 20.37 25.89 -8.10
N ALA A 955 19.74 25.98 -9.27
CA ALA A 955 18.52 26.75 -9.45
C ALA A 955 17.30 25.97 -8.92
N ALA A 956 17.21 24.68 -9.24
CA ALA A 956 16.15 23.80 -8.75
C ALA A 956 16.22 23.64 -7.21
N TYR A 957 17.42 23.45 -6.67
CA TYR A 957 17.63 23.23 -5.24
C TYR A 957 17.25 24.47 -4.41
N ARG A 958 17.65 25.68 -4.83
CA ARG A 958 17.30 26.92 -4.12
C ARG A 958 15.81 27.24 -4.17
N GLU A 959 15.12 26.95 -5.27
CA GLU A 959 13.66 27.12 -5.33
C GLU A 959 12.93 26.07 -4.48
N GLY A 960 13.45 24.84 -4.43
CA GLY A 960 13.01 23.81 -3.48
C GLY A 960 13.14 24.24 -2.02
N GLN A 961 14.31 24.75 -1.62
CA GLN A 961 14.49 25.32 -0.27
C GLN A 961 13.54 26.48 -0.02
N ARG A 962 13.40 27.43 -0.96
CA ARG A 962 12.47 28.56 -0.84
C ARG A 962 11.02 28.10 -0.61
N MET A 963 10.60 27.01 -1.25
CA MET A 963 9.28 26.41 -1.05
C MET A 963 9.16 25.62 0.27
N GLN A 964 10.24 25.01 0.77
CA GLN A 964 10.27 24.31 2.04
C GLN A 964 10.26 25.29 3.23
N ASP A 965 11.12 26.31 3.19
CA ASP A 965 11.25 27.38 4.20
C ASP A 965 9.97 28.23 4.32
N SER A 966 9.19 28.35 3.24
CA SER A 966 7.88 29.02 3.24
C SER A 966 6.70 28.08 3.58
N GLY A 967 6.96 26.83 3.96
CA GLY A 967 5.95 25.85 4.35
C GLY A 967 5.08 25.32 3.20
N GLN A 968 5.41 25.65 1.95
CA GLN A 968 4.70 25.20 0.74
C GLN A 968 5.00 23.73 0.43
N LEU A 969 6.18 23.23 0.82
CA LEU A 969 6.60 21.84 0.72
C LEU A 969 7.08 21.31 2.06
N LYS A 970 6.83 20.02 2.36
CA LYS A 970 7.44 19.33 3.50
C LYS A 970 8.82 18.78 3.16
N GLU A 971 8.95 18.19 1.98
CA GLU A 971 10.17 17.62 1.42
C GLU A 971 10.19 17.88 -0.10
N PHE A 972 11.37 17.82 -0.71
CA PHE A 972 11.53 17.91 -2.16
C PHE A 972 12.73 17.07 -2.62
N THR A 973 12.88 16.87 -3.93
CA THR A 973 14.11 16.27 -4.49
C THR A 973 14.40 16.85 -5.86
N VAL A 974 15.65 17.24 -6.14
CA VAL A 974 16.03 17.69 -7.49
C VAL A 974 16.32 16.48 -8.36
N ALA A 975 15.60 16.35 -9.48
CA ALA A 975 15.77 15.33 -10.49
C ALA A 975 16.42 15.89 -11.75
N TYR A 976 17.15 15.04 -12.49
CA TYR A 976 17.70 15.32 -13.81
C TYR A 976 16.95 14.47 -14.83
N LEU A 977 16.29 15.11 -15.79
CA LEU A 977 15.33 14.48 -16.71
C LEU A 977 15.77 14.71 -18.16
N PRO A 978 16.74 13.91 -18.68
CA PRO A 978 17.39 14.15 -19.96
C PRO A 978 16.63 13.61 -21.18
N TYR A 979 15.50 12.92 -21.03
CA TYR A 979 14.72 12.39 -22.16
C TYR A 979 13.37 13.10 -22.33
N ALA A 980 12.81 13.10 -23.54
CA ALA A 980 11.50 13.67 -23.88
C ALA A 980 10.88 12.94 -25.07
N ALA A 981 9.55 13.02 -25.21
CA ALA A 981 8.83 12.53 -26.38
C ALA A 981 8.65 13.64 -27.41
N GLU A 982 9.24 13.52 -28.59
CA GLU A 982 8.96 14.34 -29.77
C GLU A 982 7.62 13.91 -30.36
N LEU A 983 6.61 14.77 -30.21
CA LEU A 983 5.26 14.51 -30.71
C LEU A 983 5.21 14.67 -32.23
N ASP A 984 5.73 15.78 -32.75
CA ASP A 984 5.74 16.12 -34.17
C ASP A 984 6.73 17.27 -34.49
N SER A 985 7.00 17.51 -35.78
CA SER A 985 7.96 18.49 -36.30
C SER A 985 7.35 19.38 -37.41
N PHE A 986 7.67 20.68 -37.36
CA PHE A 986 7.03 21.74 -38.14
C PHE A 986 8.06 22.70 -38.73
N ALA A 987 7.79 23.25 -39.92
CA ALA A 987 8.64 24.28 -40.52
C ALA A 987 8.45 25.67 -39.87
N GLU A 988 7.24 25.98 -39.39
CA GLU A 988 6.90 27.28 -38.80
C GLU A 988 6.64 27.20 -37.31
N PHE A 989 7.17 28.16 -36.54
CA PHE A 989 6.89 28.28 -35.10
C PHE A 989 5.39 28.38 -34.79
N ASP A 990 4.64 29.12 -35.61
CA ASP A 990 3.18 29.27 -35.47
C ASP A 990 2.40 27.97 -35.74
N GLN A 991 2.99 26.99 -36.43
CA GLN A 991 2.39 25.66 -36.58
C GLN A 991 2.64 24.82 -35.33
N ALA A 992 3.88 24.77 -34.84
CA ALA A 992 4.23 24.12 -33.56
C ALA A 992 3.45 24.71 -32.37
N GLY A 993 3.33 26.04 -32.31
CA GLY A 993 2.55 26.75 -31.29
C GLY A 993 1.05 26.47 -31.36
N ARG A 994 0.48 26.31 -32.57
CA ARG A 994 -0.92 25.87 -32.74
C ARG A 994 -1.15 24.42 -32.30
N VAL A 995 -0.17 23.53 -32.44
CA VAL A 995 -0.27 22.16 -31.91
C VAL A 995 -0.18 22.17 -30.38
N ILE A 996 0.72 22.94 -29.76
CA ILE A 996 0.73 23.12 -28.30
C ILE A 996 -0.59 23.71 -27.78
N ALA A 997 -1.15 24.71 -28.46
CA ALA A 997 -2.46 25.27 -28.09
C ALA A 997 -3.62 24.27 -28.30
N GLY A 998 -3.52 23.39 -29.30
CA GLY A 998 -4.49 22.31 -29.56
C GLY A 998 -4.41 21.13 -28.59
N LEU A 999 -3.32 20.99 -27.83
CA LEU A 999 -3.12 19.98 -26.77
C LEU A 999 -3.72 20.39 -25.41
N GLY A 1000 -4.61 21.40 -25.38
CA GLY A 1000 -5.13 22.07 -24.18
C GLY A 1000 -5.62 21.15 -23.05
N GLU A 1001 -5.43 21.60 -21.81
CA GLU A 1001 -5.73 20.95 -20.52
C GLU A 1001 -5.15 19.54 -20.29
N LYS A 1002 -4.48 18.91 -21.26
CA LYS A 1002 -3.73 17.68 -21.01
C LYS A 1002 -2.49 17.99 -20.15
N SER A 1003 -2.36 17.31 -19.01
CA SER A 1003 -1.46 17.67 -17.88
C SER A 1003 0.05 17.42 -18.13
N TYR A 1004 0.48 17.37 -19.39
CA TYR A 1004 1.86 17.11 -19.82
C TYR A 1004 2.61 18.43 -20.08
N PHE A 1005 3.91 18.53 -19.74
CA PHE A 1005 4.72 19.71 -20.08
C PHE A 1005 5.12 19.63 -21.55
N CYS A 1006 4.59 20.52 -22.38
CA CYS A 1006 4.91 20.60 -23.81
C CYS A 1006 5.67 21.89 -24.13
N TYR A 1007 6.71 21.82 -24.97
CA TYR A 1007 7.52 22.97 -25.36
C TYR A 1007 8.03 22.82 -26.80
N VAL A 1008 8.27 23.95 -27.47
CA VAL A 1008 8.89 23.99 -28.80
C VAL A 1008 10.41 24.05 -28.65
N GLN A 1009 11.14 23.23 -29.40
CA GLN A 1009 12.59 23.38 -29.59
C GLN A 1009 12.88 23.60 -31.08
N SER A 1010 13.63 24.65 -31.42
CA SER A 1010 14.19 24.82 -32.77
C SER A 1010 15.29 23.76 -32.99
N GLN A 1011 15.21 23.03 -34.10
CA GLN A 1011 16.29 22.19 -34.63
C GLN A 1011 17.18 22.99 -35.59
N SER A 1012 16.60 23.90 -36.36
CA SER A 1012 17.30 24.80 -37.28
C SER A 1012 16.56 26.15 -37.38
N VAL A 1013 17.02 27.05 -38.26
CA VAL A 1013 16.38 28.35 -38.51
C VAL A 1013 14.91 28.20 -38.93
N ASP A 1014 14.62 27.16 -39.72
CA ASP A 1014 13.33 26.91 -40.37
C ASP A 1014 12.74 25.54 -39.97
N ALA A 1015 13.06 25.03 -38.77
CA ALA A 1015 12.55 23.77 -38.26
C ALA A 1015 12.37 23.78 -36.73
N TYR A 1016 11.18 23.38 -36.27
CA TYR A 1016 10.72 23.41 -34.89
C TYR A 1016 10.05 22.08 -34.53
N ARG A 1017 10.40 21.49 -33.39
CA ARG A 1017 9.75 20.28 -32.87
C ARG A 1017 8.97 20.55 -31.60
N VAL A 1018 7.86 19.85 -31.42
CA VAL A 1018 7.07 19.87 -30.18
C VAL A 1018 7.48 18.67 -29.33
N LEU A 1019 8.01 18.94 -28.14
CA LEU A 1019 8.48 17.94 -27.19
C LEU A 1019 7.58 17.94 -25.95
N ALA A 1020 7.15 16.74 -25.54
CA ALA A 1020 6.30 16.49 -24.38
C ALA A 1020 7.03 15.67 -23.31
N GLY A 1021 6.82 16.06 -22.05
CA GLY A 1021 7.38 15.40 -20.88
C GLY A 1021 8.89 15.61 -20.70
N ALA A 1022 9.37 15.27 -19.51
CA ALA A 1022 10.79 15.10 -19.20
C ALA A 1022 10.92 13.81 -18.38
N PHE A 1023 11.69 12.84 -18.87
CA PHE A 1023 11.80 11.50 -18.30
C PHE A 1023 13.22 11.23 -17.82
N GLU A 1024 13.37 10.40 -16.78
CA GLU A 1024 14.65 10.04 -16.18
C GLU A 1024 15.37 8.98 -17.03
N THR A 1025 14.59 8.06 -17.63
CA THR A 1025 15.09 6.98 -18.52
C THR A 1025 14.42 6.98 -19.89
N ASP A 1026 15.04 6.29 -20.84
CA ASP A 1026 14.47 6.02 -22.17
C ASP A 1026 13.25 5.08 -22.06
N GLU A 1027 13.23 4.16 -21.10
CA GLU A 1027 12.13 3.22 -20.87
C GLU A 1027 10.86 3.91 -20.33
N GLU A 1028 11.00 4.89 -19.43
CA GLU A 1028 9.88 5.74 -19.00
C GLU A 1028 9.27 6.51 -20.19
N ALA A 1029 10.12 7.02 -21.08
CA ALA A 1029 9.68 7.68 -22.31
C ALA A 1029 9.00 6.72 -23.29
N ARG A 1030 9.47 5.46 -23.44
CA ARG A 1030 8.78 4.41 -24.23
C ARG A 1030 7.41 4.08 -23.64
N ALA A 1031 7.32 3.94 -22.32
CA ALA A 1031 6.07 3.66 -21.62
C ALA A 1031 5.03 4.80 -21.74
N PHE A 1032 5.49 6.03 -21.97
CA PHE A 1032 4.63 7.17 -22.30
C PHE A 1032 4.21 7.19 -23.79
N LEU A 1033 5.12 6.87 -24.71
CA LEU A 1033 4.83 6.82 -26.15
C LEU A 1033 3.74 5.80 -26.53
N GLY A 1034 3.51 4.78 -25.72
CA GLY A 1034 2.40 3.83 -25.92
C GLY A 1034 1.00 4.45 -25.93
N GLU A 1035 0.84 5.71 -25.52
CA GLU A 1035 -0.43 6.47 -25.61
C GLU A 1035 -0.52 7.36 -26.88
N PHE A 1036 0.55 7.46 -27.70
CA PHE A 1036 0.64 8.42 -28.82
C PHE A 1036 1.29 7.82 -30.08
N ASP A 1037 0.44 7.48 -31.05
CA ASP A 1037 0.83 6.89 -32.34
C ASP A 1037 1.76 7.83 -33.14
N GLY A 1038 2.93 7.33 -33.56
CA GLY A 1038 3.91 8.04 -34.41
C GLY A 1038 5.00 8.88 -33.71
N ALA A 1039 4.89 9.15 -32.41
CA ALA A 1039 5.85 9.99 -31.66
C ALA A 1039 7.19 9.26 -31.35
N ARG A 1040 8.27 10.00 -31.07
CA ARG A 1040 9.65 9.48 -30.97
C ARG A 1040 10.38 9.93 -29.70
N ILE A 1041 11.40 9.20 -29.25
CA ILE A 1041 12.21 9.63 -28.07
C ILE A 1041 13.39 10.50 -28.50
N VAL A 1042 13.63 11.54 -27.72
CA VAL A 1042 14.71 12.51 -27.88
C VAL A 1042 15.44 12.72 -26.57
N ARG A 1043 16.77 12.75 -26.63
CA ARG A 1043 17.62 13.23 -25.54
C ARG A 1043 17.77 14.76 -25.64
N ARG A 1044 17.53 15.46 -24.53
CA ARG A 1044 17.49 16.93 -24.38
C ARG A 1044 18.88 17.58 -24.36
#